data_AF-A0A8B8BRG4-F1
#
_entry.id   AF-A0A8B8BRG4-F1
#
_cell.length_a   1.000
_cell.length_b   1.000
_cell.length_c   1.000
_cell.angle_alpha   90.00
_cell.angle_beta   90.00
_cell.angle_gamma   90.00
#
_symmetry.space_group_name_H-M   'P 1'
#
loop_
_entity.id
_entity.type
_entity.pdbx_description
1 polymer ?
#
loop_
_entity_poly.entity_id
_entity_poly.type
_entity_poly.pdbx_seq_one_letter_code
_entity_poly.pdbx_strand_id
1 'polypeptide(L)'
;MKMKCTNLILFFVGYFAVLAYDDLSKQKIATQSTTVQGDQYKAGNAVDRDTKTCMRTKEIGQGEQIIDKTVWWKVDLGGVYNIYSVNIQFRNYDGYGSRQQGRFAGFSLYISNTGNRETSSLCYKDGPALPPLNFTTTCTLSGRYVIFYNERLNGVTYPPGYILNTNLYTELCEVTVYGCSKPGVYGSNCSIPCPNNCRYRTCHIMDGTCFGCEAGYKGTICATECPDEWYGLDCKQNCSGHCRDNDPCNKVTGRCDKGCTYGWYGQHCEHRCVGHCIYNASCNQANGICNGGCAHGWYGQRCEHRCVGHCYNNASCNQVNGTCDGGCAAGWIGSLCENECSDGAYGYNCVNKCSGHCMGESPCNKQTGYCDRGCKPGYTNASCNTECSFGTYGKHCAKNCSGYCLHNKSCNHIDGVCTDGCQNGYIGDISCEHGHYGKNCLQNCSSNCKTCKHTDGTCSCHAGWSGPNCSFACNNSYGENCQYSCDPSCVNHTCDPFDGNCQHACSNDSSKGCDVAKPESLDQGSGVISVAIGGIFSACVILVIAIAVFLIRYKRKSSIMTKKKTSALSTKQHLPMKTMKKQHYHDYDSALSDEPDEPDDSAPVLPERNMRGPPTNKNIPVRNIKAQIANMSAKENAGFKYEYNDIPRGELCSCLEGKKPENKVKNRYVTIFSYDHSRVVLNSPGYDGNGYIHANYIEDTKGVRSYIATQGPKPKTIADFWTMVSQEEVTVIVCLTNLKEGAKNKCAQYWPNVNDKLQGGNITIRNLGEKTYAEHIIRQFKIHNKAKGEDRLVTMYHYTAWADHGVADPLSLVVFHRQVMKATAQSNGKYTLVHCSAGVGRTGTYIALDALYREGQKSGKINVPMYVRTMRKDRMNMIQGDEQYKLLYLALMEAFNGPSRCLATEKFLRKYQDENCYTNCGNVRPNTTQKFALSTEFEELLALRKVYSNKDYELGQTHLSANYTQNVLPVEQYICHLSYVRGRNTYYNAVLLQSFLEKDCMISGQYPLPDYTEDLLRIIRDFDARIVVFLCPVKDLASSSTWFPTKTQVKFIGNFTIKHVNEAKGSHVKMTKLVLQAKENNDMRITVLECPTWKERQSTADKRVLLDVIKEVKTEKINTEGRILVLSSDGATRCGPFFVVYNALEQITVDREVDIFTIARQLQVRRTEFVSTLDEYQLCYDVIAEYLLNDCVYGNV
;
A
#
# COMPACT_ATOMS: atom_id res chain seq x y z
N MET A 1 -25.31 -87.76 -28.91
CA MET A 1 -26.79 -87.78 -28.83
C MET A 1 -27.31 -86.49 -29.49
N LYS A 2 -28.34 -86.56 -30.34
CA LYS A 2 -29.12 -85.46 -30.99
C LYS A 2 -28.42 -84.12 -31.37
N MET A 3 -28.29 -83.88 -32.69
CA MET A 3 -28.95 -82.79 -33.48
C MET A 3 -29.19 -81.38 -32.88
N LYS A 4 -29.14 -80.25 -33.63
CA LYS A 4 -28.62 -79.90 -34.98
C LYS A 4 -28.73 -78.37 -35.24
N CYS A 5 -27.91 -77.83 -36.16
CA CYS A 5 -28.13 -76.63 -37.03
C CYS A 5 -28.20 -75.16 -36.48
N THR A 6 -27.51 -74.25 -37.23
CA THR A 6 -27.89 -72.85 -37.61
C THR A 6 -28.07 -71.78 -36.51
N ASN A 7 -27.71 -70.48 -36.65
CA ASN A 7 -27.08 -69.60 -37.67
C ASN A 7 -26.20 -68.56 -36.88
N LEU A 8 -25.08 -67.96 -37.30
CA LEU A 8 -24.67 -67.16 -38.48
C LEU A 8 -25.50 -65.88 -38.78
N ILE A 9 -24.80 -64.78 -39.05
CA ILE A 9 -25.32 -63.45 -39.46
C ILE A 9 -26.17 -62.73 -38.39
N LEU A 10 -25.63 -61.64 -37.86
CA LEU A 10 -26.35 -60.36 -37.85
C LEU A 10 -25.37 -59.17 -37.82
N PHE A 11 -25.17 -58.54 -38.98
CA PHE A 11 -24.78 -57.15 -39.02
C PHE A 11 -25.96 -56.35 -38.44
N PHE A 12 -25.84 -55.85 -37.21
CA PHE A 12 -26.67 -54.72 -36.80
C PHE A 12 -25.84 -53.44 -36.81
N VAL A 13 -26.13 -52.65 -37.85
CA VAL A 13 -26.18 -51.19 -37.90
C VAL A 13 -25.83 -50.54 -36.55
N GLY A 14 -24.82 -49.68 -36.57
CA GLY A 14 -24.61 -48.69 -35.51
C GLY A 14 -25.80 -47.74 -35.47
N TYR A 15 -26.85 -48.15 -34.76
CA TYR A 15 -28.06 -47.37 -34.56
C TYR A 15 -27.65 -46.19 -33.69
N PHE A 16 -27.43 -45.03 -34.31
CA PHE A 16 -27.44 -43.77 -33.60
C PHE A 16 -28.80 -43.72 -32.89
N ALA A 17 -28.79 -43.88 -31.56
CA ALA A 17 -29.98 -43.71 -30.75
C ALA A 17 -30.42 -42.25 -30.94
N VAL A 18 -31.45 -42.04 -31.77
CA VAL A 18 -32.00 -40.71 -32.05
C VAL A 18 -32.49 -40.17 -30.71
N LEU A 19 -31.75 -39.20 -30.17
CA LEU A 19 -32.04 -38.62 -28.86
C LEU A 19 -33.41 -37.94 -28.95
N ALA A 20 -34.40 -38.53 -28.29
CA ALA A 20 -35.81 -38.21 -28.45
C ALA A 20 -36.17 -37.03 -27.54
N TYR A 21 -35.65 -35.85 -27.89
CA TYR A 21 -35.96 -34.60 -27.22
C TYR A 21 -37.11 -33.88 -27.90
N ASP A 22 -38.06 -33.43 -27.07
CA ASP A 22 -39.21 -32.66 -27.48
C ASP A 22 -38.81 -31.22 -27.85
N ASP A 23 -39.51 -30.66 -28.82
CA ASP A 23 -39.47 -29.23 -29.10
C ASP A 23 -40.36 -28.47 -28.11
N LEU A 24 -39.71 -27.79 -27.17
CA LEU A 24 -40.33 -27.06 -26.07
C LEU A 24 -40.85 -25.68 -26.47
N SER A 25 -40.42 -25.15 -27.61
CA SER A 25 -40.65 -23.74 -28.01
C SER A 25 -41.86 -23.53 -28.91
N LYS A 26 -42.36 -24.59 -29.56
CA LYS A 26 -43.46 -24.52 -30.54
C LYS A 26 -44.68 -23.78 -30.01
N GLN A 27 -45.08 -22.71 -30.72
CA GLN A 27 -46.27 -21.89 -30.43
C GLN A 27 -46.33 -21.32 -29.00
N LYS A 28 -45.17 -21.19 -28.33
CA LYS A 28 -45.05 -20.60 -27.00
C LYS A 28 -45.13 -19.08 -27.04
N ILE A 29 -45.37 -18.47 -25.88
CA ILE A 29 -45.47 -17.01 -25.75
C ILE A 29 -44.07 -16.41 -25.89
N ALA A 30 -43.83 -15.67 -26.98
CA ALA A 30 -42.58 -14.96 -27.22
C ALA A 30 -42.75 -13.43 -27.16
N THR A 31 -41.70 -12.74 -26.74
CA THR A 31 -41.63 -11.28 -26.58
C THR A 31 -40.28 -10.74 -27.05
N GLN A 32 -40.18 -9.46 -27.40
CA GLN A 32 -38.95 -8.81 -27.87
C GLN A 32 -38.83 -7.37 -27.38
N SER A 33 -37.62 -6.81 -27.41
CA SER A 33 -37.31 -5.46 -26.92
C SER A 33 -38.06 -4.35 -27.64
N THR A 34 -38.05 -4.40 -28.97
CA THR A 34 -38.66 -3.42 -29.87
C THR A 34 -39.16 -4.13 -31.13
N THR A 35 -40.22 -3.63 -31.76
CA THR A 35 -40.82 -4.21 -32.97
C THR A 35 -40.87 -3.16 -34.07
N VAL A 36 -40.63 -3.56 -35.32
CA VAL A 36 -40.92 -2.73 -36.49
C VAL A 36 -42.43 -2.48 -36.60
N GLN A 37 -42.84 -1.34 -37.13
CA GLN A 37 -44.24 -0.92 -37.16
C GLN A 37 -45.08 -1.84 -38.07
N GLY A 38 -46.13 -2.46 -37.49
CA GLY A 38 -47.04 -3.40 -38.16
C GLY A 38 -46.90 -4.85 -37.69
N ASP A 39 -48.01 -5.60 -37.69
CA ASP A 39 -48.10 -6.93 -37.05
C ASP A 39 -47.32 -8.06 -37.75
N GLN A 40 -46.75 -7.78 -38.93
CA GLN A 40 -46.00 -8.75 -39.75
C GLN A 40 -44.76 -9.32 -39.05
N TYR A 41 -44.20 -8.62 -38.06
CA TYR A 41 -42.88 -8.90 -37.47
C TYR A 41 -42.90 -9.20 -35.96
N LYS A 42 -44.03 -9.66 -35.44
CA LYS A 42 -44.25 -10.02 -34.03
C LYS A 42 -43.29 -11.12 -33.53
N ALA A 43 -42.97 -11.08 -32.23
CA ALA A 43 -42.04 -12.00 -31.59
C ALA A 43 -42.41 -13.49 -31.72
N GLY A 44 -43.71 -13.81 -31.76
CA GLY A 44 -44.22 -15.17 -31.90
C GLY A 44 -43.98 -15.83 -33.26
N ASN A 45 -43.58 -15.07 -34.29
CA ASN A 45 -43.20 -15.63 -35.59
C ASN A 45 -42.02 -16.61 -35.44
N ALA A 46 -41.02 -16.24 -34.63
CA ALA A 46 -39.80 -17.03 -34.39
C ALA A 46 -40.01 -18.32 -33.56
N VAL A 47 -41.26 -18.79 -33.41
CA VAL A 47 -41.66 -20.06 -32.78
C VAL A 47 -42.91 -20.69 -33.43
N ASP A 48 -43.37 -20.20 -34.59
CA ASP A 48 -44.64 -20.64 -35.20
C ASP A 48 -44.53 -21.87 -36.12
N ARG A 49 -43.30 -22.28 -36.49
CA ARG A 49 -42.94 -23.37 -37.43
C ARG A 49 -43.12 -23.04 -38.92
N ASP A 50 -43.29 -21.77 -39.30
CA ASP A 50 -43.13 -21.28 -40.69
C ASP A 50 -41.92 -20.35 -40.84
N THR A 51 -40.78 -20.93 -41.25
CA THR A 51 -39.52 -20.23 -41.59
C THR A 51 -39.63 -19.06 -42.58
N LYS A 52 -40.78 -18.86 -43.25
CA LYS A 52 -41.05 -17.69 -44.09
C LYS A 52 -41.42 -16.46 -43.28
N THR A 53 -42.10 -16.64 -42.14
CA THR A 53 -42.33 -15.57 -41.15
C THR A 53 -41.06 -15.36 -40.33
N CYS A 54 -40.86 -14.15 -39.82
CA CYS A 54 -39.77 -13.86 -38.89
C CYS A 54 -40.20 -12.76 -37.93
N MET A 55 -39.65 -12.74 -36.72
CA MET A 55 -39.65 -11.53 -35.92
C MET A 55 -38.71 -10.49 -36.55
N ARG A 56 -38.96 -9.20 -36.32
CA ARG A 56 -37.98 -8.14 -36.62
C ARG A 56 -38.00 -7.04 -35.57
N THR A 57 -36.80 -6.73 -35.07
CA THR A 57 -36.52 -5.65 -34.12
C THR A 57 -36.34 -4.30 -34.81
N LYS A 58 -36.40 -3.19 -34.06
CA LYS A 58 -35.99 -1.87 -34.60
C LYS A 58 -34.48 -1.82 -34.84
N GLU A 59 -34.00 -0.72 -35.41
CA GLU A 59 -32.58 -0.57 -35.73
C GLU A 59 -31.70 -0.57 -34.49
N ILE A 60 -30.62 -1.34 -34.56
CA ILE A 60 -29.57 -1.44 -33.55
C ILE A 60 -28.24 -1.04 -34.19
N GLY A 61 -27.42 -0.23 -33.52
CA GLY A 61 -26.16 0.23 -34.10
C GLY A 61 -25.48 1.37 -33.35
N GLN A 62 -24.25 1.69 -33.74
CA GLN A 62 -23.38 2.62 -33.00
C GLN A 62 -23.70 4.11 -33.22
N GLY A 63 -24.48 4.46 -34.25
CA GLY A 63 -24.80 5.87 -34.59
C GLY A 63 -25.62 6.62 -33.53
N GLU A 64 -25.44 7.93 -33.44
CA GLU A 64 -26.12 8.79 -32.44
C GLU A 64 -27.65 8.84 -32.61
N GLN A 65 -28.13 8.69 -33.84
CA GLN A 65 -29.57 8.64 -34.18
C GLN A 65 -30.22 7.27 -33.85
N ILE A 66 -29.43 6.25 -33.48
CA ILE A 66 -29.93 4.91 -33.16
C ILE A 66 -30.00 4.76 -31.64
N ILE A 67 -31.22 4.61 -31.12
CA ILE A 67 -31.51 4.52 -29.68
C ILE A 67 -31.07 3.15 -29.12
N ASP A 68 -31.46 2.06 -29.76
CA ASP A 68 -31.19 0.71 -29.28
C ASP A 68 -29.71 0.33 -29.53
N LYS A 69 -28.95 0.13 -28.44
CA LYS A 69 -27.57 -0.43 -28.49
C LYS A 69 -27.52 -1.93 -28.23
N THR A 70 -28.64 -2.49 -27.76
CA THR A 70 -28.84 -3.92 -27.49
C THR A 70 -30.31 -4.23 -27.72
N VAL A 71 -30.59 -5.28 -28.49
CA VAL A 71 -31.95 -5.81 -28.69
C VAL A 71 -32.04 -7.22 -28.14
N TRP A 72 -33.25 -7.62 -27.75
CA TRP A 72 -33.50 -8.96 -27.19
C TRP A 72 -34.80 -9.57 -27.67
N TRP A 73 -34.86 -10.89 -27.59
CA TRP A 73 -36.04 -11.71 -27.81
C TRP A 73 -36.05 -12.84 -26.77
N LYS A 74 -37.23 -13.24 -26.29
CA LYS A 74 -37.36 -14.39 -25.40
C LYS A 74 -38.66 -15.15 -25.61
N VAL A 75 -38.59 -16.46 -25.44
CA VAL A 75 -39.74 -17.36 -25.36
C VAL A 75 -39.95 -17.83 -23.93
N ASP A 76 -41.20 -17.83 -23.47
CA ASP A 76 -41.65 -18.46 -22.23
C ASP A 76 -42.13 -19.89 -22.51
N LEU A 77 -41.36 -20.89 -22.07
CA LEU A 77 -41.70 -22.29 -22.25
C LEU A 77 -42.96 -22.71 -21.45
N GLY A 78 -43.43 -21.88 -20.51
CA GLY A 78 -44.61 -22.08 -19.67
C GLY A 78 -44.35 -22.85 -18.37
N GLY A 79 -43.10 -23.28 -18.14
CA GLY A 79 -42.65 -24.04 -16.97
C GLY A 79 -41.12 -24.14 -16.99
N VAL A 80 -40.50 -24.62 -15.91
CA VAL A 80 -39.04 -24.87 -15.90
C VAL A 80 -38.78 -26.26 -16.48
N TYR A 81 -38.02 -26.32 -17.58
CA TYR A 81 -37.70 -27.55 -18.29
C TYR A 81 -36.19 -27.75 -18.40
N ASN A 82 -35.76 -29.01 -18.40
CA ASN A 82 -34.39 -29.37 -18.75
C ASN A 82 -34.23 -29.25 -20.27
N ILE A 83 -33.28 -28.43 -20.71
CA ILE A 83 -32.98 -28.16 -22.12
C ILE A 83 -31.75 -28.99 -22.53
N TYR A 84 -31.72 -29.42 -23.79
CA TYR A 84 -30.58 -30.10 -24.42
C TYR A 84 -29.84 -29.20 -25.41
N SER A 85 -30.57 -28.50 -26.29
CA SER A 85 -29.98 -27.65 -27.32
C SER A 85 -30.95 -26.56 -27.80
N VAL A 86 -30.39 -25.49 -28.36
CA VAL A 86 -31.15 -24.41 -29.00
C VAL A 86 -30.67 -24.28 -30.44
N ASN A 87 -31.61 -24.37 -31.39
CA ASN A 87 -31.43 -24.02 -32.79
C ASN A 87 -32.01 -22.62 -33.06
N ILE A 88 -31.36 -21.84 -33.91
CA ILE A 88 -31.81 -20.55 -34.41
C ILE A 88 -31.66 -20.53 -35.93
N GLN A 89 -32.71 -20.13 -36.63
CA GLN A 89 -32.68 -19.82 -38.05
C GLN A 89 -32.88 -18.31 -38.20
N PHE A 90 -31.82 -17.61 -38.58
CA PHE A 90 -31.81 -16.18 -38.88
C PHE A 90 -32.23 -15.94 -40.34
N ARG A 91 -32.81 -14.77 -40.64
CA ARG A 91 -33.28 -14.45 -41.99
C ARG A 91 -32.17 -14.56 -43.04
N ASN A 92 -32.34 -15.49 -43.97
CA ASN A 92 -31.57 -15.51 -45.22
C ASN A 92 -32.27 -14.67 -46.30
N TYR A 93 -31.46 -14.15 -47.23
CA TYR A 93 -31.88 -13.44 -48.44
C TYR A 93 -30.94 -13.86 -49.57
N ASP A 94 -31.51 -14.25 -50.71
CA ASP A 94 -30.73 -14.80 -51.82
C ASP A 94 -29.67 -13.82 -52.32
N GLY A 95 -28.42 -14.29 -52.43
CA GLY A 95 -27.25 -13.47 -52.75
C GLY A 95 -26.67 -12.63 -51.59
N TYR A 96 -27.30 -12.56 -50.42
CA TYR A 96 -26.89 -11.70 -49.30
C TYR A 96 -26.43 -12.45 -48.03
N GLY A 97 -26.16 -13.76 -48.11
CA GLY A 97 -25.84 -14.61 -46.96
C GLY A 97 -24.83 -14.00 -45.97
N SER A 98 -23.63 -13.64 -46.43
CA SER A 98 -22.56 -13.08 -45.57
C SER A 98 -22.95 -11.76 -44.89
N ARG A 99 -23.78 -10.93 -45.53
CA ARG A 99 -24.32 -9.70 -44.91
C ARG A 99 -25.23 -10.05 -43.73
N GLN A 100 -26.08 -11.07 -43.87
CA GLN A 100 -26.96 -11.49 -42.79
C GLN A 100 -26.17 -12.17 -41.65
N GLN A 101 -25.11 -12.90 -41.96
CA GLN A 101 -24.22 -13.47 -40.93
C GLN A 101 -23.57 -12.33 -40.11
N GLY A 102 -23.11 -11.25 -40.76
CA GLY A 102 -22.62 -10.04 -40.09
C GLY A 102 -23.66 -9.25 -39.29
N ARG A 103 -24.97 -9.42 -39.58
CA ARG A 103 -26.06 -8.91 -38.73
C ARG A 103 -26.29 -9.78 -37.49
N PHE A 104 -26.26 -11.09 -37.67
CA PHE A 104 -26.47 -12.09 -36.63
C PHE A 104 -25.31 -12.14 -35.63
N ALA A 105 -24.09 -11.85 -36.10
CA ALA A 105 -22.85 -11.89 -35.32
C ALA A 105 -22.89 -11.06 -34.03
N GLY A 106 -22.23 -11.55 -32.98
CA GLY A 106 -22.11 -10.91 -31.68
C GLY A 106 -23.28 -11.19 -30.73
N PHE A 107 -24.11 -12.19 -31.04
CA PHE A 107 -25.26 -12.55 -30.22
C PHE A 107 -24.89 -13.33 -28.95
N SER A 108 -25.85 -13.51 -28.05
CA SER A 108 -25.73 -14.41 -26.91
C SER A 108 -27.08 -15.04 -26.53
N LEU A 109 -27.03 -16.27 -26.03
CA LEU A 109 -28.16 -17.04 -25.52
C LEU A 109 -28.02 -17.21 -24.01
N TYR A 110 -29.12 -16.96 -23.28
CA TYR A 110 -29.22 -17.16 -21.85
C TYR A 110 -30.48 -17.97 -21.49
N ILE A 111 -30.37 -18.74 -20.41
CA ILE A 111 -31.44 -19.55 -19.83
C ILE A 111 -31.82 -18.95 -18.47
N SER A 112 -33.10 -18.69 -18.22
CA SER A 112 -33.58 -17.98 -17.02
C SER A 112 -34.86 -18.59 -16.45
N ASN A 113 -35.04 -18.52 -15.13
CA ASN A 113 -36.31 -18.86 -14.47
C ASN A 113 -37.25 -17.66 -14.29
N THR A 114 -36.72 -16.44 -14.36
CA THR A 114 -37.44 -15.17 -14.11
C THR A 114 -37.68 -14.36 -15.38
N GLY A 115 -36.91 -14.61 -16.44
CA GLY A 115 -36.93 -13.80 -17.65
C GLY A 115 -36.15 -12.48 -17.55
N ASN A 116 -35.38 -12.28 -16.46
CA ASN A 116 -34.36 -11.23 -16.30
C ASN A 116 -32.97 -11.78 -16.69
N ARG A 117 -32.08 -10.89 -17.21
CA ARG A 117 -30.67 -11.14 -17.59
C ARG A 117 -29.74 -11.27 -16.38
N GLU A 118 -30.00 -10.55 -15.30
CA GLU A 118 -29.12 -10.54 -14.11
C GLU A 118 -29.15 -11.87 -13.35
N THR A 119 -30.24 -12.63 -13.50
CA THR A 119 -30.44 -13.95 -12.88
C THR A 119 -30.54 -15.06 -13.93
N SER A 120 -29.91 -14.89 -15.10
CA SER A 120 -29.87 -15.90 -16.17
C SER A 120 -28.49 -16.51 -16.34
N SER A 121 -28.45 -17.81 -16.64
CA SER A 121 -27.22 -18.53 -16.96
C SER A 121 -26.89 -18.32 -18.44
N LEU A 122 -25.64 -17.98 -18.76
CA LEU A 122 -25.17 -17.91 -20.13
C LEU A 122 -25.08 -19.33 -20.71
N CYS A 123 -25.69 -19.54 -21.88
CA CYS A 123 -25.65 -20.80 -22.63
C CYS A 123 -24.65 -20.73 -23.79
N TYR A 124 -24.64 -19.61 -24.52
CA TYR A 124 -23.69 -19.36 -25.62
C TYR A 124 -23.44 -17.85 -25.73
N LYS A 125 -22.21 -17.45 -26.06
CA LYS A 125 -21.92 -16.11 -26.61
C LYS A 125 -21.11 -16.28 -27.89
N ASP A 126 -21.46 -15.49 -28.88
CA ASP A 126 -20.90 -15.57 -30.21
C ASP A 126 -19.44 -15.10 -30.29
N GLY A 127 -18.69 -15.72 -31.20
CA GLY A 127 -17.24 -15.56 -31.31
C GLY A 127 -16.80 -14.45 -32.28
N PRO A 128 -15.49 -14.38 -32.58
CA PRO A 128 -14.96 -13.46 -33.59
C PRO A 128 -15.29 -13.89 -35.03
N ALA A 129 -15.62 -15.17 -35.26
CA ALA A 129 -16.07 -15.68 -36.55
C ALA A 129 -17.56 -15.40 -36.77
N LEU A 130 -17.97 -15.20 -38.03
CA LEU A 130 -19.37 -14.96 -38.36
C LEU A 130 -20.22 -16.24 -38.19
N PRO A 131 -21.34 -16.20 -37.47
CA PRO A 131 -22.18 -17.38 -37.24
C PRO A 131 -22.90 -17.84 -38.52
N PRO A 132 -23.21 -19.13 -38.65
CA PRO A 132 -24.08 -19.63 -39.72
C PRO A 132 -25.52 -19.13 -39.51
N LEU A 133 -26.25 -18.88 -40.60
CA LEU A 133 -27.66 -18.43 -40.52
C LEU A 133 -28.61 -19.49 -39.97
N ASN A 134 -28.22 -20.76 -40.02
CA ASN A 134 -28.84 -21.84 -39.26
C ASN A 134 -27.81 -22.32 -38.24
N PHE A 135 -28.01 -21.96 -36.97
CA PHE A 135 -27.08 -22.16 -35.87
C PHE A 135 -27.69 -23.09 -34.82
N THR A 136 -26.91 -24.05 -34.31
CA THR A 136 -27.34 -24.93 -33.22
C THR A 136 -26.23 -25.01 -32.17
N THR A 137 -26.60 -24.84 -30.90
CA THR A 137 -25.70 -25.10 -29.76
C THR A 137 -26.33 -26.08 -28.79
N THR A 138 -25.52 -26.99 -28.24
CA THR A 138 -25.86 -27.71 -27.00
C THR A 138 -25.99 -26.70 -25.86
N CYS A 139 -26.95 -26.95 -24.96
CA CYS A 139 -27.42 -26.00 -23.96
C CYS A 139 -28.01 -26.77 -22.76
N THR A 140 -27.19 -27.59 -22.09
CA THR A 140 -27.63 -28.54 -21.04
C THR A 140 -27.91 -27.87 -19.69
N LEU A 141 -28.83 -26.90 -19.70
CA LEU A 141 -29.27 -26.09 -18.56
C LEU A 141 -30.76 -26.32 -18.31
N SER A 142 -31.26 -25.94 -17.13
CA SER A 142 -32.70 -25.94 -16.84
C SER A 142 -33.24 -24.52 -16.76
N GLY A 143 -34.42 -24.26 -17.35
CA GLY A 143 -35.00 -22.92 -17.36
C GLY A 143 -36.44 -22.83 -17.86
N ARG A 144 -37.06 -21.68 -17.60
CA ARG A 144 -38.38 -21.31 -18.15
C ARG A 144 -38.32 -20.41 -19.38
N TYR A 145 -37.28 -19.58 -19.46
CA TYR A 145 -37.09 -18.62 -20.55
C TYR A 145 -35.79 -18.91 -21.28
N VAL A 146 -35.88 -19.01 -22.61
CA VAL A 146 -34.71 -18.90 -23.50
C VAL A 146 -34.68 -17.47 -24.02
N ILE A 147 -33.56 -16.77 -23.80
CA ILE A 147 -33.39 -15.35 -24.10
C ILE A 147 -32.22 -15.17 -25.07
N PHE A 148 -32.51 -14.56 -26.20
CA PHE A 148 -31.55 -14.11 -27.20
C PHE A 148 -31.24 -12.62 -27.01
N TYR A 149 -29.97 -12.24 -27.07
CA TYR A 149 -29.48 -10.85 -27.11
C TYR A 149 -28.58 -10.64 -28.33
N ASN A 150 -28.65 -9.46 -28.95
CA ASN A 150 -27.66 -8.98 -29.92
C ASN A 150 -27.27 -7.53 -29.55
N GLU A 151 -25.98 -7.21 -29.56
CA GLU A 151 -25.45 -5.94 -29.01
C GLU A 151 -24.47 -5.23 -29.97
N ARG A 152 -24.58 -3.90 -30.07
CA ARG A 152 -23.77 -2.98 -30.89
C ARG A 152 -23.46 -1.73 -30.07
N LEU A 153 -22.50 -1.87 -29.16
CA LEU A 153 -22.15 -0.86 -28.15
C LEU A 153 -21.21 0.21 -28.73
N ASN A 154 -21.41 1.47 -28.32
CA ASN A 154 -20.53 2.57 -28.72
C ASN A 154 -19.11 2.37 -28.16
N GLY A 155 -18.08 2.74 -28.94
CA GLY A 155 -16.67 2.63 -28.52
C GLY A 155 -16.07 1.22 -28.52
N VAL A 156 -16.85 0.20 -28.87
CA VAL A 156 -16.36 -1.19 -29.04
C VAL A 156 -15.92 -1.41 -30.48
N THR A 157 -14.70 -1.94 -30.67
CA THR A 157 -14.20 -2.43 -31.95
C THR A 157 -14.75 -3.84 -32.19
N TYR A 158 -15.44 -4.03 -33.33
CA TYR A 158 -16.03 -5.32 -33.71
C TYR A 158 -15.17 -6.05 -34.77
N PRO A 159 -15.21 -7.39 -34.82
CA PRO A 159 -14.46 -8.18 -35.79
C PRO A 159 -14.83 -7.89 -37.26
N PRO A 160 -13.91 -8.13 -38.23
CA PRO A 160 -14.20 -7.97 -39.65
C PRO A 160 -15.44 -8.76 -40.10
N GLY A 161 -16.29 -8.13 -40.91
CA GLY A 161 -17.54 -8.71 -41.41
C GLY A 161 -18.77 -8.47 -40.53
N TYR A 162 -18.61 -7.98 -39.29
CA TYR A 162 -19.75 -7.49 -38.50
C TYR A 162 -20.39 -6.26 -39.19
N ILE A 163 -21.72 -6.23 -39.26
CA ILE A 163 -22.49 -5.07 -39.74
C ILE A 163 -22.63 -4.07 -38.57
N LEU A 164 -22.28 -2.81 -38.83
CA LEU A 164 -22.22 -1.70 -37.84
C LEU A 164 -22.96 -0.43 -38.29
N ASN A 165 -23.30 -0.35 -39.58
CA ASN A 165 -23.94 0.77 -40.25
C ASN A 165 -25.49 0.71 -40.14
N THR A 166 -26.15 1.80 -40.55
CA THR A 166 -27.62 1.97 -40.49
C THR A 166 -28.39 0.87 -41.23
N ASN A 167 -29.65 0.67 -40.87
CA ASN A 167 -30.54 -0.38 -41.39
C ASN A 167 -30.10 -1.81 -40.96
N LEU A 168 -29.56 -1.94 -39.75
CA LEU A 168 -29.27 -3.20 -39.07
C LEU A 168 -30.45 -3.60 -38.17
N TYR A 169 -31.09 -4.73 -38.49
CA TYR A 169 -32.16 -5.33 -37.69
C TYR A 169 -31.74 -6.74 -37.25
N THR A 170 -32.20 -7.22 -36.09
CA THR A 170 -32.19 -8.65 -35.74
C THR A 170 -33.48 -9.29 -36.27
N GLU A 171 -33.34 -10.41 -36.98
CA GLU A 171 -34.39 -11.07 -37.76
C GLU A 171 -34.38 -12.60 -37.53
N LEU A 172 -34.99 -13.07 -36.44
CA LEU A 172 -35.13 -14.51 -36.15
C LEU A 172 -36.36 -15.06 -36.87
N CYS A 173 -36.18 -16.05 -37.74
CA CYS A 173 -37.27 -16.70 -38.45
C CYS A 173 -37.71 -17.99 -37.76
N GLU A 174 -36.80 -18.67 -37.07
CA GLU A 174 -37.16 -19.79 -36.22
C GLU A 174 -36.22 -19.93 -35.02
N VAL A 175 -36.74 -20.36 -33.88
CA VAL A 175 -35.99 -20.75 -32.68
C VAL A 175 -36.59 -22.04 -32.13
N THR A 176 -35.86 -23.15 -32.27
CA THR A 176 -36.29 -24.48 -31.79
C THR A 176 -35.49 -24.84 -30.54
N VAL A 177 -36.18 -25.06 -29.42
CA VAL A 177 -35.59 -25.40 -28.12
C VAL A 177 -35.87 -26.87 -27.83
N TYR A 178 -34.86 -27.73 -27.97
CA TYR A 178 -34.98 -29.17 -27.69
C TYR A 178 -34.71 -29.47 -26.21
N GLY A 179 -35.54 -30.29 -25.58
CA GLY A 179 -35.37 -30.75 -24.21
C GLY A 179 -36.42 -31.80 -23.81
N CYS A 180 -36.80 -31.85 -22.53
CA CYS A 180 -37.87 -32.75 -22.08
C CYS A 180 -39.21 -32.01 -21.90
N SER A 181 -40.27 -32.42 -22.60
CA SER A 181 -41.61 -31.81 -22.46
C SER A 181 -42.26 -32.07 -21.10
N LYS A 182 -41.86 -33.16 -20.43
CA LYS A 182 -42.18 -33.43 -19.04
C LYS A 182 -41.14 -32.71 -18.14
N PRO A 183 -41.56 -31.94 -17.13
CA PRO A 183 -40.61 -31.32 -16.20
C PRO A 183 -40.02 -32.35 -15.23
N GLY A 184 -38.80 -32.10 -14.76
CA GLY A 184 -38.14 -32.91 -13.73
C GLY A 184 -37.79 -34.35 -14.14
N VAL A 185 -37.44 -34.56 -15.40
CA VAL A 185 -36.93 -35.83 -15.94
C VAL A 185 -35.67 -35.64 -16.79
N TYR A 186 -34.90 -36.72 -16.97
CA TYR A 186 -33.66 -36.77 -17.75
C TYR A 186 -33.52 -38.11 -18.50
N GLY A 187 -32.38 -38.26 -19.19
CA GLY A 187 -32.04 -39.40 -20.04
C GLY A 187 -32.44 -39.18 -21.50
N SER A 188 -31.95 -40.04 -22.40
CA SER A 188 -32.14 -39.94 -23.87
C SER A 188 -33.60 -39.94 -24.33
N ASN A 189 -34.51 -40.42 -23.47
CA ASN A 189 -35.93 -40.57 -23.72
C ASN A 189 -36.78 -39.85 -22.66
N CYS A 190 -36.22 -38.86 -21.92
CA CYS A 190 -36.93 -38.02 -20.95
C CYS A 190 -37.84 -38.80 -19.96
N SER A 191 -37.37 -39.96 -19.50
CA SER A 191 -38.20 -40.93 -18.76
C SER A 191 -37.75 -41.13 -17.30
N ILE A 192 -36.52 -40.78 -16.95
CA ILE A 192 -35.96 -41.00 -15.61
C ILE A 192 -36.23 -39.75 -14.76
N PRO A 193 -36.87 -39.84 -13.57
CA PRO A 193 -37.13 -38.67 -12.73
C PRO A 193 -35.85 -38.10 -12.13
N CYS A 194 -35.72 -36.77 -12.11
CA CYS A 194 -34.67 -36.09 -11.36
C CYS A 194 -34.78 -36.43 -9.85
N PRO A 195 -33.65 -36.53 -9.12
CA PRO A 195 -33.65 -36.73 -7.66
C PRO A 195 -34.58 -35.77 -6.92
N ASN A 196 -35.29 -36.28 -5.90
CA ASN A 196 -36.39 -35.57 -5.22
C ASN A 196 -35.99 -34.21 -4.64
N ASN A 197 -34.75 -34.10 -4.15
CA ASN A 197 -34.22 -32.91 -3.48
C ASN A 197 -33.38 -32.03 -4.42
N CYS A 198 -33.33 -32.33 -5.72
CA CYS A 198 -32.84 -31.36 -6.69
C CYS A 198 -33.73 -30.11 -6.63
N ARG A 199 -33.11 -28.93 -6.63
CA ARG A 199 -33.82 -27.65 -6.57
C ARG A 199 -34.79 -27.51 -7.75
N TYR A 200 -36.04 -27.18 -7.47
CA TYR A 200 -37.15 -27.17 -8.46
C TYR A 200 -37.36 -28.51 -9.20
N ARG A 201 -36.85 -29.63 -8.66
CA ARG A 201 -36.70 -30.94 -9.33
C ARG A 201 -35.90 -30.87 -10.65
N THR A 202 -34.96 -29.93 -10.78
CA THR A 202 -34.18 -29.75 -12.02
C THR A 202 -32.82 -30.44 -11.97
N CYS A 203 -32.44 -31.13 -13.05
CA CYS A 203 -31.21 -31.92 -13.13
C CYS A 203 -30.66 -31.95 -14.55
N HIS A 204 -29.37 -32.24 -14.69
CA HIS A 204 -28.68 -32.32 -15.97
C HIS A 204 -29.29 -33.41 -16.85
N ILE A 205 -29.63 -33.05 -18.09
CA ILE A 205 -30.53 -33.84 -18.94
C ILE A 205 -29.94 -35.18 -19.40
N MET A 206 -28.62 -35.37 -19.27
CA MET A 206 -27.92 -36.61 -19.64
C MET A 206 -27.76 -37.59 -18.47
N ASP A 207 -27.33 -37.10 -17.29
CA ASP A 207 -26.84 -37.93 -16.18
C ASP A 207 -27.62 -37.79 -14.86
N GLY A 208 -28.57 -36.84 -14.77
CA GLY A 208 -29.43 -36.67 -13.60
C GLY A 208 -28.81 -35.95 -12.41
N THR A 209 -27.61 -35.38 -12.55
CA THR A 209 -27.00 -34.55 -11.49
C THR A 209 -27.81 -33.28 -11.24
N CYS A 210 -28.04 -32.92 -9.98
CA CYS A 210 -28.81 -31.72 -9.63
C CYS A 210 -28.00 -30.44 -9.91
N PHE A 211 -28.63 -29.42 -10.50
CA PHE A 211 -28.02 -28.08 -10.67
C PHE A 211 -27.87 -27.31 -9.33
N GLY A 212 -28.41 -27.87 -8.25
CA GLY A 212 -28.38 -27.37 -6.88
C GLY A 212 -29.43 -28.11 -6.05
N CYS A 213 -29.36 -28.01 -4.74
CA CYS A 213 -30.24 -28.71 -3.81
C CYS A 213 -31.31 -27.81 -3.19
N GLU A 214 -32.44 -28.42 -2.87
CA GLU A 214 -33.41 -27.87 -1.92
C GLU A 214 -32.75 -27.64 -0.54
N ALA A 215 -33.31 -26.71 0.23
CA ALA A 215 -32.72 -26.32 1.50
C ALA A 215 -32.75 -27.47 2.53
N GLY A 216 -31.64 -27.70 3.23
CA GLY A 216 -31.46 -28.85 4.11
C GLY A 216 -30.73 -30.04 3.48
N TYR A 217 -30.36 -29.97 2.19
CA TYR A 217 -29.70 -31.06 1.47
C TYR A 217 -28.47 -30.62 0.67
N LYS A 218 -27.56 -31.58 0.40
CA LYS A 218 -26.33 -31.43 -0.38
C LYS A 218 -25.95 -32.70 -1.15
N GLY A 219 -24.94 -32.58 -2.00
CA GLY A 219 -24.39 -33.66 -2.84
C GLY A 219 -24.93 -33.63 -4.28
N THR A 220 -24.26 -34.33 -5.19
CA THR A 220 -24.54 -34.28 -6.65
C THR A 220 -25.94 -34.73 -7.06
N ILE A 221 -26.62 -35.49 -6.20
CA ILE A 221 -28.03 -35.91 -6.34
C ILE A 221 -28.90 -35.49 -5.14
N CYS A 222 -28.38 -34.57 -4.29
CA CYS A 222 -29.08 -34.01 -3.12
C CYS A 222 -29.63 -35.04 -2.11
N ALA A 223 -29.04 -36.24 -2.07
CA ALA A 223 -29.48 -37.35 -1.23
C ALA A 223 -28.94 -37.31 0.21
N THR A 224 -28.10 -36.33 0.55
CA THR A 224 -27.50 -36.18 1.90
C THR A 224 -28.05 -34.94 2.57
N GLU A 225 -28.51 -35.06 3.82
CA GLU A 225 -28.88 -33.89 4.64
C GLU A 225 -27.67 -32.97 4.91
N CYS A 226 -27.95 -31.76 5.38
CA CYS A 226 -26.92 -30.92 6.00
C CYS A 226 -26.33 -31.58 7.26
N PRO A 227 -25.01 -31.44 7.49
CA PRO A 227 -24.42 -31.60 8.82
C PRO A 227 -25.03 -30.59 9.79
N ASP A 228 -24.96 -30.90 11.07
CA ASP A 228 -25.68 -30.21 12.14
C ASP A 228 -25.21 -28.75 12.40
N GLU A 229 -24.05 -28.37 11.87
CA GLU A 229 -23.54 -26.99 11.85
C GLU A 229 -23.97 -26.18 10.60
N TRP A 230 -24.69 -26.77 9.65
CA TRP A 230 -24.97 -26.15 8.34
C TRP A 230 -26.44 -26.21 7.93
N TYR A 231 -26.89 -25.23 7.17
CA TYR A 231 -28.28 -25.10 6.75
C TYR A 231 -28.44 -24.47 5.36
N GLY A 232 -29.69 -24.48 4.88
CA GLY A 232 -30.11 -23.77 3.67
C GLY A 232 -29.76 -24.50 2.38
N LEU A 233 -29.84 -23.79 1.26
CA LEU A 233 -29.56 -24.33 -0.08
C LEU A 233 -28.11 -24.83 -0.18
N ASP A 234 -27.96 -26.04 -0.72
CA ASP A 234 -26.68 -26.79 -0.82
C ASP A 234 -25.91 -26.94 0.51
N CYS A 235 -26.55 -26.68 1.67
CA CYS A 235 -25.90 -26.57 2.98
C CYS A 235 -24.74 -25.55 3.02
N LYS A 236 -24.89 -24.41 2.33
CA LYS A 236 -23.83 -23.37 2.22
C LYS A 236 -23.85 -22.30 3.32
N GLN A 237 -24.84 -22.30 4.22
CA GLN A 237 -24.91 -21.39 5.36
C GLN A 237 -24.54 -22.14 6.64
N ASN A 238 -23.86 -21.49 7.58
CA ASN A 238 -23.40 -22.10 8.84
C ASN A 238 -24.24 -21.57 10.01
N CYS A 239 -24.62 -22.44 10.93
CA CYS A 239 -25.34 -22.11 12.16
C CYS A 239 -24.54 -21.10 13.01
N SER A 240 -25.21 -20.35 13.89
CA SER A 240 -24.51 -19.46 14.84
C SER A 240 -23.69 -20.21 15.90
N GLY A 241 -24.01 -21.49 16.16
CA GLY A 241 -23.50 -22.22 17.33
C GLY A 241 -24.05 -21.70 18.65
N HIS A 242 -25.12 -20.90 18.64
CA HIS A 242 -25.66 -20.20 19.83
C HIS A 242 -27.16 -20.49 20.09
N CYS A 243 -27.70 -21.52 19.44
CA CYS A 243 -28.96 -22.14 19.84
C CYS A 243 -28.89 -22.61 21.31
N ARG A 244 -30.05 -22.69 21.97
CA ARG A 244 -30.13 -23.15 23.37
C ARG A 244 -29.66 -24.59 23.51
N ASP A 245 -29.08 -24.91 24.67
CA ASP A 245 -28.66 -26.25 25.09
C ASP A 245 -27.70 -26.99 24.12
N ASN A 246 -27.02 -26.23 23.25
CA ASN A 246 -26.21 -26.71 22.12
C ASN A 246 -26.99 -27.55 21.09
N ASP A 247 -28.32 -27.38 20.98
CA ASP A 247 -29.09 -27.98 19.89
C ASP A 247 -28.57 -27.54 18.50
N PRO A 248 -28.62 -28.42 17.49
CA PRO A 248 -28.32 -28.04 16.11
C PRO A 248 -29.36 -27.05 15.56
N CYS A 249 -28.93 -26.12 14.70
CA CYS A 249 -29.88 -25.22 14.07
C CYS A 249 -30.69 -25.93 12.97
N ASN A 250 -31.90 -25.44 12.71
CA ASN A 250 -32.84 -26.04 11.77
C ASN A 250 -32.21 -26.13 10.36
N LYS A 251 -31.90 -27.34 9.88
CA LYS A 251 -31.15 -27.57 8.62
C LYS A 251 -31.75 -26.89 7.38
N VAL A 252 -33.05 -26.60 7.37
CA VAL A 252 -33.72 -25.91 6.25
C VAL A 252 -33.61 -24.38 6.41
N THR A 253 -33.93 -23.85 7.60
CA THR A 253 -34.14 -22.41 7.81
C THR A 253 -33.03 -21.69 8.57
N GLY A 254 -32.12 -22.42 9.22
CA GLY A 254 -31.06 -21.91 10.08
C GLY A 254 -31.52 -21.41 11.45
N ARG A 255 -32.79 -21.55 11.80
CA ARG A 255 -33.34 -21.04 13.06
C ARG A 255 -33.02 -21.94 14.25
N CYS A 256 -32.94 -21.35 15.43
CA CYS A 256 -32.85 -22.07 16.69
C CYS A 256 -34.26 -22.26 17.26
N ASP A 257 -34.91 -23.39 16.96
CA ASP A 257 -36.35 -23.56 17.23
C ASP A 257 -36.70 -23.63 18.73
N LYS A 258 -35.73 -23.92 19.62
CA LYS A 258 -35.87 -23.78 21.09
C LYS A 258 -35.41 -22.42 21.65
N GLY A 259 -35.11 -21.46 20.77
CA GLY A 259 -34.58 -20.14 21.12
C GLY A 259 -33.06 -20.15 21.38
N CYS A 260 -32.57 -19.04 21.96
CA CYS A 260 -31.13 -18.80 22.12
C CYS A 260 -30.59 -19.21 23.49
N THR A 261 -29.29 -19.51 23.50
CA THR A 261 -28.45 -19.55 24.70
C THR A 261 -28.35 -18.16 25.34
N TYR A 262 -28.16 -18.09 26.66
CA TYR A 262 -28.06 -16.83 27.40
C TYR A 262 -27.01 -15.88 26.82
N GLY A 263 -27.35 -14.59 26.77
CA GLY A 263 -26.51 -13.56 26.15
C GLY A 263 -26.58 -13.48 24.62
N TRP A 264 -27.50 -14.19 23.96
CA TRP A 264 -27.75 -14.11 22.51
C TRP A 264 -29.23 -13.88 22.17
N TYR A 265 -29.48 -13.25 21.02
CA TYR A 265 -30.79 -12.90 20.48
C TYR A 265 -30.77 -12.92 18.94
N GLY A 266 -31.96 -12.86 18.33
CA GLY A 266 -32.15 -12.94 16.87
C GLY A 266 -32.73 -14.29 16.44
N GLN A 267 -33.21 -14.40 15.19
CA GLN A 267 -33.90 -15.61 14.72
C GLN A 267 -32.95 -16.79 14.50
N HIS A 268 -31.66 -16.52 14.37
CA HIS A 268 -30.57 -17.47 14.21
C HIS A 268 -29.61 -17.43 15.41
N CYS A 269 -29.95 -16.69 16.47
CA CYS A 269 -29.08 -16.40 17.62
C CYS A 269 -27.73 -15.77 17.23
N GLU A 270 -27.77 -14.98 16.15
CA GLU A 270 -26.65 -14.35 15.46
C GLU A 270 -26.16 -13.05 16.13
N HIS A 271 -26.90 -12.52 17.11
CA HIS A 271 -26.59 -11.26 17.78
C HIS A 271 -26.37 -11.48 19.27
N ARG A 272 -25.21 -11.07 19.77
CA ARG A 272 -24.95 -11.05 21.22
C ARG A 272 -25.75 -9.93 21.87
N CYS A 273 -26.30 -10.16 23.06
CA CYS A 273 -26.71 -9.08 23.96
C CYS A 273 -25.48 -8.22 24.30
N VAL A 274 -25.29 -7.10 23.58
CA VAL A 274 -24.20 -6.13 23.83
C VAL A 274 -24.53 -5.22 25.02
N GLY A 275 -25.83 -5.08 25.33
CA GLY A 275 -26.35 -4.15 26.31
C GLY A 275 -25.96 -4.43 27.76
N HIS A 276 -25.55 -3.36 28.45
CA HIS A 276 -25.44 -3.34 29.91
C HIS A 276 -26.83 -3.23 30.57
N CYS A 277 -27.71 -4.22 30.36
CA CYS A 277 -29.01 -4.27 31.02
C CYS A 277 -28.86 -4.43 32.54
N ILE A 278 -29.77 -3.88 33.34
CA ILE A 278 -29.83 -4.16 34.80
C ILE A 278 -29.99 -5.69 35.01
N TYR A 279 -29.32 -6.22 36.04
CA TYR A 279 -29.22 -7.66 36.36
C TYR A 279 -28.45 -8.54 35.35
N ASN A 280 -27.74 -7.93 34.38
CA ASN A 280 -26.53 -8.50 33.75
C ASN A 280 -26.67 -9.82 32.94
N ALA A 281 -27.88 -10.24 32.54
CA ALA A 281 -28.06 -11.52 31.83
C ALA A 281 -29.15 -11.61 30.74
N SER A 282 -30.12 -10.69 30.67
CA SER A 282 -31.35 -10.90 29.87
C SER A 282 -31.79 -9.69 29.04
N CYS A 283 -31.19 -9.53 27.86
CA CYS A 283 -31.84 -8.78 26.78
C CYS A 283 -32.92 -9.66 26.12
N ASN A 284 -33.96 -9.04 25.56
CA ASN A 284 -35.08 -9.77 24.93
C ASN A 284 -34.59 -10.59 23.70
N GLN A 285 -34.78 -11.91 23.74
CA GLN A 285 -34.23 -12.84 22.73
C GLN A 285 -34.75 -12.62 21.29
N ALA A 286 -35.85 -11.88 21.10
CA ALA A 286 -36.38 -11.55 19.78
C ALA A 286 -35.80 -10.25 19.18
N ASN A 287 -35.48 -9.24 19.99
CA ASN A 287 -35.18 -7.88 19.51
C ASN A 287 -34.01 -7.16 20.22
N GLY A 288 -33.39 -7.76 21.23
CA GLY A 288 -32.23 -7.24 21.95
C GLY A 288 -32.51 -6.15 22.98
N ILE A 289 -33.78 -5.80 23.24
CA ILE A 289 -34.15 -4.70 24.14
C ILE A 289 -33.91 -5.08 25.62
N CYS A 290 -33.39 -4.13 26.41
CA CYS A 290 -33.22 -4.27 27.86
C CYS A 290 -34.52 -3.88 28.59
N ASN A 291 -35.48 -4.80 28.66
CA ASN A 291 -36.81 -4.55 29.28
C ASN A 291 -36.75 -4.04 30.74
N GLY A 292 -35.64 -4.29 31.46
CA GLY A 292 -35.42 -3.84 32.84
C GLY A 292 -34.62 -2.53 32.99
N GLY A 293 -34.38 -1.79 31.91
CA GLY A 293 -33.55 -0.58 31.92
C GLY A 293 -32.04 -0.84 31.90
N CYS A 294 -31.24 0.22 32.11
CA CYS A 294 -29.79 0.20 31.92
C CYS A 294 -29.00 0.25 33.23
N ALA A 295 -27.86 -0.42 33.25
CA ALA A 295 -26.90 -0.30 34.33
C ALA A 295 -26.33 1.13 34.42
N HIS A 296 -25.89 1.51 35.61
CA HIS A 296 -25.41 2.86 35.91
C HIS A 296 -24.33 3.35 34.91
N GLY A 297 -24.53 4.54 34.33
CA GLY A 297 -23.64 5.08 33.30
C GLY A 297 -23.87 4.58 31.87
N TRP A 298 -25.02 3.95 31.57
CA TRP A 298 -25.41 3.52 30.21
C TRP A 298 -26.84 3.94 29.87
N TYR A 299 -27.11 4.14 28.57
CA TYR A 299 -28.40 4.56 28.02
C TYR A 299 -28.69 3.93 26.65
N GLY A 300 -29.93 4.05 26.20
CA GLY A 300 -30.45 3.51 24.93
C GLY A 300 -31.33 2.27 25.12
N GLN A 301 -32.15 1.94 24.13
CA GLN A 301 -33.15 0.86 24.25
C GLN A 301 -32.52 -0.55 24.39
N ARG A 302 -31.26 -0.71 24.00
CA ARG A 302 -30.45 -1.90 24.28
C ARG A 302 -29.25 -1.58 25.18
N CYS A 303 -29.26 -0.45 25.88
CA CYS A 303 -28.16 0.02 26.74
C CYS A 303 -26.80 -0.01 26.02
N GLU A 304 -26.80 0.36 24.74
CA GLU A 304 -25.66 0.29 23.82
C GLU A 304 -24.76 1.54 23.85
N HIS A 305 -25.19 2.60 24.54
CA HIS A 305 -24.46 3.85 24.64
C HIS A 305 -24.03 4.11 26.08
N ARG A 306 -22.75 4.46 26.28
CA ARG A 306 -22.23 4.87 27.58
C ARG A 306 -22.58 6.35 27.80
N CYS A 307 -22.97 6.74 29.01
CA CYS A 307 -23.00 8.14 29.42
C CYS A 307 -21.59 8.73 29.24
N VAL A 308 -21.43 9.62 28.25
CA VAL A 308 -20.17 10.35 28.00
C VAL A 308 -20.12 11.66 28.78
N GLY A 309 -21.29 12.18 29.17
CA GLY A 309 -21.47 13.52 29.72
C GLY A 309 -20.92 13.74 31.11
N HIS A 310 -20.28 14.88 31.29
CA HIS A 310 -19.95 15.42 32.61
C HIS A 310 -21.20 16.07 33.23
N CYS A 311 -22.18 15.25 33.65
CA CYS A 311 -23.40 15.73 34.30
C CYS A 311 -23.12 16.42 35.65
N TYR A 312 -23.98 17.37 36.03
CA TYR A 312 -23.92 18.06 37.31
C TYR A 312 -23.88 17.09 38.50
N ASN A 313 -23.06 17.40 39.51
CA ASN A 313 -22.80 16.56 40.69
C ASN A 313 -22.46 15.07 40.40
N ASN A 314 -21.90 14.76 39.22
CA ASN A 314 -21.56 13.39 38.79
C ASN A 314 -22.78 12.44 38.76
N ALA A 315 -23.97 12.98 38.51
CA ALA A 315 -25.20 12.20 38.34
C ALA A 315 -25.11 11.28 37.10
N SER A 316 -25.82 10.15 37.11
CA SER A 316 -26.03 9.36 35.88
C SER A 316 -26.83 10.16 34.86
N CYS A 317 -26.46 10.03 33.58
CA CYS A 317 -27.28 10.53 32.50
C CYS A 317 -28.58 9.73 32.35
N ASN A 318 -29.59 10.33 31.73
CA ASN A 318 -30.90 9.73 31.52
C ASN A 318 -30.80 8.46 30.66
N GLN A 319 -31.31 7.33 31.18
CA GLN A 319 -31.10 6.01 30.59
C GLN A 319 -31.80 5.78 29.23
N VAL A 320 -32.67 6.68 28.79
CA VAL A 320 -33.37 6.53 27.50
C VAL A 320 -32.67 7.29 26.38
N ASN A 321 -32.28 8.54 26.63
CA ASN A 321 -31.79 9.49 25.60
C ASN A 321 -30.37 10.03 25.85
N GLY A 322 -29.79 9.77 27.03
CA GLY A 322 -28.44 10.19 27.41
C GLY A 322 -28.32 11.60 27.99
N THR A 323 -29.43 12.34 28.21
CA THR A 323 -29.36 13.74 28.65
C THR A 323 -28.96 13.87 30.12
N CYS A 324 -28.23 14.94 30.45
CA CYS A 324 -27.96 15.31 31.83
C CYS A 324 -29.09 16.24 32.31
N ASP A 325 -30.16 15.67 32.86
CA ASP A 325 -31.40 16.42 33.16
C ASP A 325 -31.22 17.48 34.28
N GLY A 326 -30.14 17.39 35.06
CA GLY A 326 -29.69 18.43 36.01
C GLY A 326 -28.66 19.43 35.46
N GLY A 327 -28.40 19.41 34.14
CA GLY A 327 -27.37 20.21 33.48
C GLY A 327 -25.94 19.66 33.63
N CYS A 328 -24.97 20.45 33.18
CA CYS A 328 -23.56 20.08 33.08
C CYS A 328 -22.70 20.57 34.24
N ALA A 329 -21.67 19.78 34.57
CA ALA A 329 -20.59 20.14 35.49
C ALA A 329 -19.80 21.37 35.00
N ALA A 330 -19.02 21.97 35.89
CA ALA A 330 -18.23 23.15 35.57
C ALA A 330 -17.22 22.88 34.45
N GLY A 331 -17.18 23.75 33.44
CA GLY A 331 -16.33 23.59 32.26
C GLY A 331 -16.99 22.89 31.06
N TRP A 332 -18.24 22.43 31.19
CA TRP A 332 -18.91 21.61 30.16
C TRP A 332 -20.28 22.17 29.75
N ILE A 333 -20.66 21.91 28.49
CA ILE A 333 -21.90 22.34 27.84
C ILE A 333 -22.34 21.36 26.74
N GLY A 334 -23.63 21.37 26.42
CA GLY A 334 -24.27 20.49 25.43
C GLY A 334 -25.38 19.66 26.07
N SER A 335 -26.30 19.11 25.26
CA SER A 335 -27.41 18.30 25.80
C SER A 335 -26.95 16.98 26.43
N LEU A 336 -25.77 16.51 26.06
CA LEU A 336 -25.12 15.33 26.63
C LEU A 336 -23.87 15.73 27.45
N CYS A 337 -23.69 17.02 27.79
CA CYS A 337 -22.53 17.58 28.50
C CYS A 337 -21.17 17.10 27.96
N GLU A 338 -21.07 17.08 26.63
CA GLU A 338 -20.02 16.44 25.84
C GLU A 338 -18.98 17.41 25.27
N ASN A 339 -19.23 18.73 25.35
CA ASN A 339 -18.33 19.77 24.86
C ASN A 339 -17.75 20.58 26.03
N GLU A 340 -16.48 21.00 25.93
CA GLU A 340 -15.93 22.01 26.83
C GLU A 340 -16.54 23.40 26.57
N CYS A 341 -16.43 24.31 27.55
CA CYS A 341 -16.71 25.73 27.32
C CYS A 341 -15.87 26.32 26.18
N SER A 342 -16.49 27.23 25.42
CA SER A 342 -15.79 28.12 24.50
C SER A 342 -14.88 29.08 25.25
N ASP A 343 -13.77 29.47 24.62
CA ASP A 343 -12.84 30.46 25.19
C ASP A 343 -13.57 31.78 25.49
N GLY A 344 -13.46 32.24 26.74
CA GLY A 344 -14.23 33.39 27.25
C GLY A 344 -15.44 33.00 28.13
N ALA A 345 -15.80 31.73 28.23
CA ALA A 345 -16.89 31.23 29.08
C ALA A 345 -16.40 30.18 30.11
N TYR A 346 -17.04 30.11 31.28
CA TYR A 346 -16.66 29.18 32.35
C TYR A 346 -17.81 28.78 33.28
N GLY A 347 -17.57 27.77 34.12
CA GLY A 347 -18.48 27.30 35.17
C GLY A 347 -19.53 26.32 34.68
N TYR A 348 -20.53 26.04 35.53
CA TYR A 348 -21.63 25.09 35.23
C TYR A 348 -22.44 25.55 34.01
N ASN A 349 -22.63 24.66 33.03
CA ASN A 349 -23.23 24.99 31.73
C ASN A 349 -22.57 26.19 31.00
N CYS A 350 -21.32 26.54 31.35
CA CYS A 350 -20.57 27.66 30.80
C CYS A 350 -21.25 29.04 30.88
N VAL A 351 -22.12 29.27 31.88
CA VAL A 351 -22.94 30.49 31.97
C VAL A 351 -22.15 31.75 32.35
N ASN A 352 -20.99 31.62 32.99
CA ASN A 352 -20.17 32.75 33.44
C ASN A 352 -19.19 33.18 32.34
N LYS A 353 -18.80 34.45 32.34
CA LYS A 353 -17.87 35.02 31.33
C LYS A 353 -16.53 35.40 31.97
N CYS A 354 -15.42 35.08 31.29
CA CYS A 354 -14.08 35.52 31.68
C CYS A 354 -14.00 37.04 31.74
N SER A 355 -13.14 37.57 32.62
CA SER A 355 -12.91 39.03 32.74
C SER A 355 -12.28 39.66 31.49
N GLY A 356 -11.55 38.89 30.68
CA GLY A 356 -10.75 39.42 29.56
C GLY A 356 -9.43 40.08 29.97
N HIS A 357 -9.13 40.14 31.28
CA HIS A 357 -7.92 40.78 31.83
C HIS A 357 -6.79 39.80 32.17
N CYS A 358 -6.86 38.55 31.72
CA CYS A 358 -5.77 37.57 31.83
C CYS A 358 -4.51 37.99 31.04
N MET A 359 -3.33 37.65 31.54
CA MET A 359 -2.04 38.00 30.95
C MET A 359 -1.74 37.25 29.63
N GLY A 360 -1.30 37.97 28.60
CA GLY A 360 -0.78 37.37 27.36
C GLY A 360 -1.83 36.69 26.48
N GLU A 361 -3.04 37.25 26.41
CA GLU A 361 -4.18 36.79 25.59
C GLU A 361 -4.71 35.37 25.89
N SER A 362 -4.18 34.68 26.90
CA SER A 362 -4.70 33.36 27.29
C SER A 362 -6.13 33.46 27.83
N PRO A 363 -7.05 32.56 27.43
CA PRO A 363 -8.39 32.48 28.02
C PRO A 363 -8.32 32.13 29.51
N CYS A 364 -9.39 32.44 30.25
CA CYS A 364 -9.50 32.04 31.65
C CYS A 364 -9.86 30.55 31.78
N ASN A 365 -9.58 29.98 32.95
CA ASN A 365 -9.85 28.59 33.28
C ASN A 365 -11.35 28.26 33.14
N LYS A 366 -11.68 27.31 32.27
CA LYS A 366 -13.08 26.97 31.91
C LYS A 366 -13.92 26.46 33.09
N GLN A 367 -13.29 26.00 34.17
CA GLN A 367 -14.01 25.54 35.36
C GLN A 367 -14.21 26.66 36.39
N THR A 368 -13.14 27.38 36.74
CA THR A 368 -13.12 28.34 37.87
C THR A 368 -13.24 29.81 37.47
N GLY A 369 -12.97 30.15 36.21
CA GLY A 369 -12.89 31.53 35.72
C GLY A 369 -11.55 32.23 35.96
N TYR A 370 -10.56 31.52 36.52
CA TYR A 370 -9.29 32.12 36.95
C TYR A 370 -8.31 32.33 35.78
N CYS A 371 -7.48 33.35 35.89
CA CYS A 371 -6.38 33.62 34.96
C CYS A 371 -5.11 32.93 35.47
N ASP A 372 -4.90 31.66 35.11
CA ASP A 372 -3.81 30.82 35.63
C ASP A 372 -2.38 31.36 35.31
N ARG A 373 -2.27 32.37 34.44
CA ARG A 373 -1.03 33.12 34.11
C ARG A 373 -0.93 34.51 34.77
N GLY A 374 -1.86 34.85 35.65
CA GLY A 374 -1.98 36.16 36.30
C GLY A 374 -2.64 37.23 35.42
N CYS A 375 -2.69 38.45 35.96
CA CYS A 375 -3.45 39.59 35.41
C CYS A 375 -2.62 40.56 34.57
N LYS A 376 -3.29 41.22 33.62
CA LYS A 376 -2.79 42.47 33.00
C LYS A 376 -2.53 43.53 34.10
N PRO A 377 -1.56 44.47 33.91
CA PRO A 377 -1.30 45.54 34.86
C PRO A 377 -2.55 46.36 35.21
N GLY A 378 -2.66 46.78 36.46
CA GLY A 378 -3.83 47.49 37.00
C GLY A 378 -4.99 46.61 37.45
N TYR A 379 -4.89 45.29 37.30
CA TYR A 379 -5.88 44.31 37.75
C TYR A 379 -5.27 43.28 38.71
N THR A 380 -6.11 42.78 39.62
CA THR A 380 -5.76 41.85 40.70
C THR A 380 -6.88 40.84 40.98
N ASN A 381 -6.65 39.97 41.97
CA ASN A 381 -7.40 38.73 42.28
C ASN A 381 -7.24 37.62 41.22
N ALA A 382 -7.71 36.39 41.54
CA ALA A 382 -7.53 35.21 40.69
C ALA A 382 -8.26 35.26 39.34
N SER A 383 -9.40 35.97 39.26
CA SER A 383 -10.20 36.17 38.04
C SER A 383 -9.83 37.47 37.30
N CYS A 384 -8.94 38.30 37.84
CA CYS A 384 -8.49 39.57 37.27
C CYS A 384 -9.62 40.58 37.01
N ASN A 385 -10.70 40.55 37.81
CA ASN A 385 -11.85 41.47 37.68
C ASN A 385 -11.92 42.54 38.78
N THR A 386 -10.89 42.67 39.62
CA THR A 386 -10.74 43.77 40.59
C THR A 386 -9.59 44.67 40.13
N GLU A 387 -9.79 45.98 40.15
CA GLU A 387 -8.75 46.98 39.86
C GLU A 387 -7.82 47.17 41.07
N CYS A 388 -6.62 47.74 40.88
CA CYS A 388 -5.72 47.99 42.00
C CYS A 388 -6.32 48.95 43.03
N SER A 389 -6.12 48.62 44.31
CA SER A 389 -6.64 49.41 45.42
C SER A 389 -6.03 50.81 45.44
N PHE A 390 -6.82 51.79 45.88
CA PHE A 390 -6.45 53.21 45.90
C PHE A 390 -5.07 53.44 46.53
N GLY A 391 -4.19 54.14 45.81
CA GLY A 391 -2.79 54.31 46.20
C GLY A 391 -1.81 53.26 45.65
N THR A 392 -2.25 52.29 44.84
CA THR A 392 -1.40 51.25 44.23
C THR A 392 -1.63 51.05 42.72
N TYR A 393 -0.61 50.64 41.99
CA TYR A 393 -0.66 50.47 40.53
C TYR A 393 0.24 49.36 39.96
N GLY A 394 0.04 49.04 38.68
CA GLY A 394 0.92 48.18 37.88
C GLY A 394 0.65 46.67 37.98
N LYS A 395 1.64 45.84 37.65
CA LYS A 395 1.50 44.36 37.71
C LYS A 395 1.36 43.91 39.17
N HIS A 396 0.31 43.14 39.46
CA HIS A 396 -0.08 42.72 40.82
C HIS A 396 -0.24 43.87 41.83
N CYS A 397 -0.46 45.11 41.36
CA CYS A 397 -0.57 46.30 42.21
C CYS A 397 0.67 46.55 43.10
N ALA A 398 1.83 46.03 42.71
CA ALA A 398 3.04 45.99 43.54
C ALA A 398 3.81 47.33 43.61
N LYS A 399 3.27 48.41 43.04
CA LYS A 399 3.85 49.76 43.11
C LYS A 399 2.90 50.70 43.83
N ASN A 400 3.43 51.57 44.70
CA ASN A 400 2.65 52.60 45.39
C ASN A 400 2.63 53.90 44.56
N CYS A 401 1.51 54.63 44.59
CA CYS A 401 1.40 55.98 44.05
C CYS A 401 2.38 56.95 44.74
N SER A 402 2.83 57.97 43.99
CA SER A 402 3.73 59.02 44.50
C SER A 402 3.18 59.70 45.76
N GLY A 403 4.07 60.04 46.69
CA GLY A 403 3.74 60.86 47.86
C GLY A 403 3.35 62.30 47.52
N TYR A 404 3.67 62.76 46.31
CA TYR A 404 3.51 64.14 45.85
C TYR A 404 2.31 64.33 44.90
N CYS A 405 1.50 63.29 44.65
CA CYS A 405 0.19 63.47 44.02
C CYS A 405 -0.69 64.40 44.87
N LEU A 406 -1.46 65.27 44.21
CA LEU A 406 -2.46 66.09 44.88
C LEU A 406 -3.60 65.21 45.43
N HIS A 407 -4.17 65.61 46.58
CA HIS A 407 -5.26 64.91 47.26
C HIS A 407 -5.03 63.40 47.51
N ASN A 408 -4.38 63.10 48.63
CA ASN A 408 -4.39 61.77 49.27
C ASN A 408 -3.85 60.60 48.43
N LYS A 409 -2.87 60.85 47.54
CA LYS A 409 -2.16 59.84 46.73
C LYS A 409 -3.00 59.15 45.64
N SER A 410 -4.00 59.81 45.07
CA SER A 410 -4.70 59.29 43.90
C SER A 410 -3.78 59.21 42.67
N CYS A 411 -3.64 58.02 42.08
CA CYS A 411 -2.98 57.82 40.80
C CYS A 411 -3.62 56.68 39.99
N ASN A 412 -3.39 56.68 38.68
CA ASN A 412 -3.93 55.69 37.76
C ASN A 412 -3.41 54.28 38.08
N HIS A 413 -4.34 53.34 38.34
CA HIS A 413 -4.08 51.95 38.69
C HIS A 413 -3.22 51.16 37.69
N ILE A 414 -3.13 51.58 36.43
CA ILE A 414 -2.33 50.89 35.40
C ILE A 414 -0.89 51.40 35.37
N ASP A 415 -0.69 52.73 35.26
CA ASP A 415 0.60 53.35 34.93
C ASP A 415 1.23 54.22 36.04
N GLY A 416 0.46 54.58 37.07
CA GLY A 416 0.94 55.32 38.24
C GLY A 416 0.87 56.85 38.14
N VAL A 417 0.31 57.41 37.06
CA VAL A 417 0.23 58.87 36.89
C VAL A 417 -0.78 59.49 37.86
N CYS A 418 -0.39 60.53 38.60
CA CYS A 418 -1.27 61.27 39.52
C CYS A 418 -2.45 61.90 38.76
N THR A 419 -3.68 61.51 39.08
CA THR A 419 -4.89 61.90 38.33
C THR A 419 -5.20 63.40 38.43
N ASP A 420 -4.90 64.01 39.58
CA ASP A 420 -5.31 65.38 39.95
C ASP A 420 -4.12 66.39 39.88
N GLY A 421 -3.02 65.94 39.29
CA GLY A 421 -1.74 66.63 39.21
C GLY A 421 -0.85 66.42 40.44
N CYS A 422 0.29 67.12 40.48
CA CYS A 422 1.27 67.02 41.55
C CYS A 422 1.27 68.26 42.44
N GLN A 423 1.91 68.15 43.61
CA GLN A 423 2.17 69.27 44.52
C GLN A 423 3.13 70.29 43.88
N ASN A 424 3.10 71.53 44.37
CA ASN A 424 3.93 72.61 43.81
C ASN A 424 5.42 72.28 43.95
N GLY A 425 6.17 72.47 42.87
CA GLY A 425 7.60 72.15 42.79
C GLY A 425 7.95 70.74 42.33
N TYR A 426 6.96 69.92 41.91
CA TYR A 426 7.17 68.53 41.50
C TYR A 426 6.36 68.13 40.23
N ILE A 427 6.89 67.13 39.51
CA ILE A 427 6.20 66.33 38.49
C ILE A 427 6.48 64.84 38.79
N GLY A 428 5.46 64.11 39.22
CA GLY A 428 5.64 62.80 39.83
C GLY A 428 6.48 62.91 41.11
N ASP A 429 7.53 62.09 41.23
CA ASP A 429 8.51 62.15 42.32
C ASP A 429 9.73 63.06 42.00
N ILE A 430 9.71 63.82 40.90
CA ILE A 430 10.85 64.63 40.44
C ILE A 430 10.60 66.12 40.74
N SER A 431 11.57 66.80 41.35
CA SER A 431 11.54 68.26 41.59
C SER A 431 11.74 69.06 40.31
N CYS A 432 11.14 70.25 40.20
CA CYS A 432 11.34 71.12 39.03
C CYS A 432 12.81 71.48 38.76
N GLU A 433 13.15 71.58 37.47
CA GLU A 433 14.47 72.01 37.02
C GLU A 433 14.72 73.51 37.30
N HIS A 434 16.00 73.91 37.35
CA HIS A 434 16.41 75.27 37.64
C HIS A 434 15.72 76.31 36.73
N GLY A 435 15.11 77.32 37.35
CA GLY A 435 14.36 78.38 36.65
C GLY A 435 12.84 78.17 36.61
N HIS A 436 12.34 77.01 37.03
CA HIS A 436 10.91 76.70 37.05
C HIS A 436 10.37 76.40 38.47
N TYR A 437 9.12 76.76 38.72
CA TYR A 437 8.45 76.55 40.01
C TYR A 437 6.92 76.36 39.90
N GLY A 438 6.28 76.08 41.05
CA GLY A 438 4.82 76.04 41.18
C GLY A 438 4.19 74.71 40.74
N LYS A 439 2.86 74.68 40.57
CA LYS A 439 2.13 73.43 40.23
C LYS A 439 2.61 72.90 38.88
N ASN A 440 3.05 71.64 38.85
CA ASN A 440 3.62 70.97 37.68
C ASN A 440 4.76 71.77 36.99
N CYS A 441 5.51 72.60 37.71
CA CYS A 441 6.62 73.41 37.20
C CYS A 441 6.26 74.47 36.14
N LEU A 442 4.99 74.90 36.08
CA LEU A 442 4.47 75.74 35.00
C LEU A 442 4.76 77.25 35.14
N GLN A 443 5.44 77.71 36.19
CA GLN A 443 5.84 79.11 36.34
C GLN A 443 7.35 79.28 36.23
N ASN A 444 7.78 80.42 35.69
CA ASN A 444 9.19 80.72 35.44
C ASN A 444 9.68 81.77 36.45
N CYS A 445 10.86 81.56 37.00
CA CYS A 445 11.54 82.53 37.87
C CYS A 445 11.90 83.81 37.08
N SER A 446 11.94 84.96 37.77
CA SER A 446 12.39 86.23 37.17
C SER A 446 13.86 86.17 36.78
N SER A 447 14.23 86.82 35.67
CA SER A 447 15.62 86.86 35.17
C SER A 447 16.59 87.59 36.10
N ASN A 448 16.07 88.38 37.04
CA ASN A 448 16.87 89.10 38.04
C ASN A 448 17.16 88.24 39.30
N CYS A 449 16.69 86.98 39.33
CA CYS A 449 16.88 86.06 40.44
C CYS A 449 18.19 85.26 40.32
N LYS A 450 19.10 85.45 41.29
CA LYS A 450 20.36 84.72 41.43
C LYS A 450 20.14 83.25 41.81
N THR A 451 19.19 83.00 42.72
CA THR A 451 18.66 81.65 43.00
C THR A 451 17.16 81.74 43.23
N CYS A 452 16.40 80.75 42.76
CA CYS A 452 14.95 80.71 42.85
C CYS A 452 14.47 79.36 43.41
N LYS A 453 13.50 79.38 44.32
CA LYS A 453 13.04 78.19 45.04
C LYS A 453 11.91 77.46 44.29
N HIS A 454 12.18 76.22 43.85
CA HIS A 454 11.29 75.45 42.97
C HIS A 454 9.85 75.22 43.50
N THR A 455 9.60 75.32 44.80
CA THR A 455 8.25 75.15 45.38
C THR A 455 7.32 76.35 45.18
N ASP A 456 7.85 77.57 45.23
CA ASP A 456 7.06 78.80 45.41
C ASP A 456 7.58 80.03 44.64
N GLY A 457 8.75 79.94 43.99
CA GLY A 457 9.30 81.00 43.16
C GLY A 457 10.02 82.10 43.92
N THR A 458 10.15 81.99 45.25
CA THR A 458 10.87 83.00 46.05
C THR A 458 12.32 83.08 45.60
N CYS A 459 12.79 84.30 45.36
CA CYS A 459 14.14 84.56 44.83
C CYS A 459 15.10 85.17 45.86
N SER A 460 16.40 84.91 45.68
CA SER A 460 17.46 85.85 46.02
C SER A 460 17.80 86.68 44.77
N CYS A 461 18.10 87.95 44.93
CA CYS A 461 18.26 88.89 43.82
C CYS A 461 19.71 89.18 43.48
N HIS A 462 19.98 89.36 42.19
CA HIS A 462 21.22 89.99 41.73
C HIS A 462 21.33 91.43 42.27
N ALA A 463 22.55 91.98 42.25
CA ALA A 463 22.77 93.38 42.64
C ALA A 463 21.90 94.33 41.81
N GLY A 464 21.51 95.46 42.41
CA GLY A 464 20.59 96.42 41.80
C GLY A 464 19.11 96.08 41.93
N TRP A 465 18.73 94.92 42.47
CA TRP A 465 17.34 94.46 42.54
C TRP A 465 16.92 93.92 43.91
N SER A 466 15.64 94.12 44.27
CA SER A 466 14.99 93.63 45.49
C SER A 466 13.51 93.27 45.26
N GLY A 467 12.86 92.83 46.34
CA GLY A 467 11.51 92.25 46.33
C GLY A 467 11.52 90.72 46.13
N PRO A 468 10.42 90.02 46.46
CA PRO A 468 10.39 88.55 46.52
C PRO A 468 10.65 87.84 45.17
N ASN A 469 10.56 88.59 44.07
CA ASN A 469 10.79 88.17 42.68
C ASN A 469 11.74 89.13 41.93
N CYS A 470 12.50 89.97 42.65
CA CYS A 470 13.55 90.83 42.09
C CYS A 470 13.07 91.83 41.02
N SER A 471 11.86 92.38 41.19
CA SER A 471 11.22 93.34 40.26
C SER A 471 11.46 94.81 40.60
N PHE A 472 11.95 95.13 41.81
CA PHE A 472 12.18 96.52 42.21
C PHE A 472 13.67 96.86 42.12
N ALA A 473 14.02 97.96 41.45
CA ALA A 473 15.38 98.47 41.48
C ALA A 473 15.72 99.02 42.88
N CYS A 474 16.99 98.98 43.28
CA CYS A 474 17.41 99.60 44.54
C CYS A 474 17.21 101.12 44.53
N ASN A 475 16.91 101.67 45.70
CA ASN A 475 16.71 103.11 45.90
C ASN A 475 17.38 103.51 47.21
N ASN A 476 18.29 104.49 47.16
CA ASN A 476 19.19 104.87 48.26
C ASN A 476 19.94 103.68 48.92
N SER A 477 20.13 102.61 48.13
CA SER A 477 20.71 101.33 48.52
C SER A 477 21.31 100.63 47.30
N TYR A 478 22.17 99.64 47.51
CA TYR A 478 22.88 98.91 46.47
C TYR A 478 23.23 97.46 46.86
N GLY A 479 23.77 96.71 45.90
CA GLY A 479 24.21 95.33 46.09
C GLY A 479 23.07 94.30 46.03
N GLU A 480 23.39 93.03 46.28
CA GLU A 480 22.41 91.93 46.20
C GLU A 480 21.26 92.13 47.19
N ASN A 481 20.02 91.99 46.71
CA ASN A 481 18.79 92.30 47.45
C ASN A 481 18.71 93.76 47.97
N CYS A 482 19.53 94.68 47.47
CA CYS A 482 19.66 96.07 47.95
C CYS A 482 20.07 96.17 49.43
N GLN A 483 20.89 95.23 49.91
CA GLN A 483 21.18 95.07 51.34
C GLN A 483 22.14 96.10 51.97
N TYR A 484 22.77 96.97 51.16
CA TYR A 484 23.67 98.03 51.64
C TYR A 484 23.05 99.41 51.36
N SER A 485 23.10 100.34 52.31
CA SER A 485 22.65 101.73 52.08
C SER A 485 23.73 102.54 51.34
N CYS A 486 23.30 103.49 50.50
CA CYS A 486 24.21 104.45 49.88
C CYS A 486 24.94 105.32 50.92
N ASP A 487 26.15 105.79 50.59
CA ASP A 487 26.94 106.60 51.52
C ASP A 487 26.24 107.94 51.86
N PRO A 488 26.20 108.37 53.15
CA PRO A 488 25.63 109.65 53.54
C PRO A 488 26.22 110.88 52.83
N SER A 489 27.43 110.77 52.31
CA SER A 489 28.21 111.84 51.64
C SER A 489 27.90 111.97 50.15
N CYS A 490 27.16 111.02 49.55
CA CYS A 490 26.62 111.18 48.20
C CYS A 490 25.54 112.28 48.19
N VAL A 491 25.56 113.17 47.19
CA VAL A 491 24.49 114.15 46.98
C VAL A 491 23.13 113.42 46.91
N ASN A 492 22.14 113.92 47.66
CA ASN A 492 20.80 113.36 47.86
C ASN A 492 20.74 111.91 48.38
N HIS A 493 21.82 111.37 48.97
CA HIS A 493 21.95 109.96 49.38
C HIS A 493 21.76 108.95 48.22
N THR A 494 21.92 109.40 46.97
CA THR A 494 21.79 108.57 45.77
C THR A 494 23.14 108.05 45.29
N CYS A 495 23.24 106.74 45.12
CA CYS A 495 24.39 106.02 44.58
C CYS A 495 23.92 104.99 43.55
N ASP A 496 24.86 104.37 42.84
CA ASP A 496 24.52 103.35 41.86
C ASP A 496 23.95 102.07 42.51
N PRO A 497 22.78 101.57 42.07
CA PRO A 497 22.14 100.37 42.61
C PRO A 497 23.01 99.10 42.60
N PHE A 498 23.98 98.98 41.70
CA PHE A 498 24.75 97.76 41.51
C PHE A 498 26.02 97.73 42.35
N ASP A 499 26.78 98.83 42.41
CA ASP A 499 28.11 98.89 43.03
C ASP A 499 28.28 99.90 44.18
N GLY A 500 27.34 100.83 44.37
CA GLY A 500 27.34 101.78 45.49
C GLY A 500 28.06 103.11 45.23
N ASN A 501 28.56 103.38 44.02
CA ASN A 501 29.28 104.62 43.72
C ASN A 501 28.36 105.87 43.66
N CYS A 502 28.78 107.00 44.24
CA CYS A 502 28.01 108.26 44.18
C CYS A 502 27.96 108.81 42.74
N GLN A 503 26.77 108.89 42.13
CA GLN A 503 26.64 109.19 40.70
C GLN A 503 26.98 110.64 40.29
N HIS A 504 27.01 111.59 41.23
CA HIS A 504 27.20 113.03 40.95
C HIS A 504 28.23 113.73 41.87
N ALA A 505 29.20 112.98 42.37
CA ALA A 505 30.24 113.41 43.33
C ALA A 505 29.73 113.76 44.75
N CYS A 506 30.67 114.10 45.64
CA CYS A 506 30.44 114.37 47.06
C CYS A 506 30.59 115.88 47.37
N SER A 507 29.93 116.33 48.43
CA SER A 507 30.04 117.73 48.89
C SER A 507 31.39 118.01 49.56
N ASN A 508 32.04 119.11 49.14
CA ASN A 508 33.32 119.61 49.70
C ASN A 508 33.23 119.85 51.23
N ASP A 509 34.32 119.82 52.02
CA ASP A 509 35.73 120.09 51.70
C ASP A 509 36.71 119.31 52.62
N SER A 510 38.00 119.28 52.27
CA SER A 510 39.15 119.11 53.18
C SER A 510 39.42 117.74 53.82
N SER A 511 39.85 116.79 52.96
CA SER A 511 40.94 115.83 53.23
C SER A 511 40.80 114.82 54.40
N LYS A 512 40.11 113.70 54.16
CA LYS A 512 40.60 112.33 54.52
C LYS A 512 39.79 111.25 53.79
N GLY A 513 40.47 110.20 53.34
CA GLY A 513 40.02 109.29 52.28
C GLY A 513 38.78 108.43 52.53
N CYS A 514 38.17 108.03 51.43
CA CYS A 514 37.22 106.92 51.34
C CYS A 514 37.96 105.69 50.78
N ASP A 515 38.69 104.98 51.65
CA ASP A 515 39.50 103.82 51.25
C ASP A 515 39.37 102.70 52.32
N VAL A 516 38.87 101.53 51.88
CA VAL A 516 38.81 100.21 52.56
C VAL A 516 38.25 100.11 53.99
N ALA A 517 37.32 99.15 54.17
CA ALA A 517 37.11 98.49 55.47
C ALA A 517 37.08 96.95 55.33
N LYS A 518 38.01 96.27 56.00
CA LYS A 518 37.96 94.84 56.36
C LYS A 518 38.31 94.71 57.84
N PRO A 519 37.41 94.10 58.65
CA PRO A 519 37.81 93.15 59.70
C PRO A 519 36.90 91.89 59.70
N GLU A 520 37.30 90.70 60.17
CA GLU A 520 38.66 90.18 60.42
C GLU A 520 38.65 88.62 60.46
N SER A 521 39.63 88.00 61.13
CA SER A 521 39.91 86.55 61.20
C SER A 521 39.36 85.82 62.44
N LEU A 522 39.33 84.48 62.40
CA LEU A 522 39.66 83.59 63.53
C LEU A 522 40.19 82.23 63.03
N ASP A 523 40.75 81.39 63.91
CA ASP A 523 41.99 80.64 63.61
C ASP A 523 42.01 79.14 64.04
N GLN A 524 42.88 78.34 63.39
CA GLN A 524 43.37 76.96 63.72
C GLN A 524 42.34 75.82 64.02
N GLY A 525 42.64 74.51 63.93
CA GLY A 525 43.84 73.74 63.52
C GLY A 525 43.95 72.44 64.36
N SER A 526 44.34 71.25 63.89
CA SER A 526 44.70 70.72 62.54
C SER A 526 44.56 69.16 62.52
N GLY A 527 45.00 68.43 61.48
CA GLY A 527 44.91 66.95 61.39
C GLY A 527 45.85 66.29 60.35
N VAL A 528 46.09 64.97 60.42
CA VAL A 528 47.30 64.32 59.83
C VAL A 528 47.10 62.88 59.25
N ILE A 529 47.21 62.75 57.91
CA ILE A 529 47.71 61.59 57.08
C ILE A 529 46.95 60.21 57.32
N SER A 530 47.20 58.97 56.82
CA SER A 530 48.26 58.27 56.02
C SER A 530 47.77 57.05 55.20
N VAL A 531 48.36 56.84 53.99
CA VAL A 531 48.92 55.58 53.37
C VAL A 531 48.06 54.27 53.22
N ALA A 532 48.15 53.40 52.19
CA ALA A 532 48.43 53.46 50.72
C ALA A 532 48.29 52.04 50.05
N ILE A 533 48.32 51.96 48.69
CA ILE A 533 48.57 50.76 47.80
C ILE A 533 47.43 49.69 47.72
N GLY A 534 47.09 49.05 46.58
CA GLY A 534 47.43 49.28 45.15
C GLY A 534 47.33 48.04 44.22
N GLY A 535 46.81 48.19 42.97
CA GLY A 535 46.85 47.20 41.85
C GLY A 535 45.47 46.70 41.31
N ILE A 536 45.24 46.33 40.04
CA ILE A 536 46.05 46.22 38.79
C ILE A 536 45.13 46.35 37.52
N PHE A 537 45.62 46.96 36.43
CA PHE A 537 45.30 46.87 34.95
C PHE A 537 43.91 46.34 34.48
N SER A 538 43.08 47.06 33.69
CA SER A 538 43.14 47.40 32.23
C SER A 538 42.77 46.23 31.26
N ALA A 539 42.28 46.39 30.01
CA ALA A 539 42.23 47.55 29.10
C ALA A 539 41.12 47.43 28.00
N CYS A 540 40.96 48.49 27.19
CA CYS A 540 40.37 48.59 25.83
C CYS A 540 38.92 48.09 25.58
N VAL A 541 37.98 48.85 25.00
CA VAL A 541 37.97 49.80 23.85
C VAL A 541 38.18 49.14 22.49
N ILE A 542 37.08 48.90 21.76
CA ILE A 542 36.84 49.06 20.29
C ILE A 542 35.45 48.45 19.98
N LEU A 543 34.45 49.27 19.64
CA LEU A 543 33.22 48.91 18.87
C LEU A 543 32.18 50.04 18.71
N VAL A 544 32.35 51.19 19.38
CA VAL A 544 31.37 52.30 19.42
C VAL A 544 31.05 52.91 18.02
N ILE A 545 31.91 52.72 17.03
CA ILE A 545 31.79 53.31 15.68
C ILE A 545 30.65 52.70 14.84
N ALA A 546 30.23 51.45 15.09
CA ALA A 546 29.26 50.76 14.23
C ALA A 546 27.82 51.31 14.32
N ILE A 547 27.42 51.88 15.47
CA ILE A 547 26.04 52.28 15.76
C ILE A 547 25.60 53.51 14.93
N ALA A 548 26.56 54.35 14.51
CA ALA A 548 26.28 55.57 13.72
C ALA A 548 25.58 55.28 12.37
N VAL A 549 25.83 54.12 11.77
CA VAL A 549 25.23 53.76 10.46
C VAL A 549 23.75 53.34 10.58
N PHE A 550 23.35 52.77 11.72
CA PHE A 550 22.00 52.21 11.89
C PHE A 550 20.92 53.28 12.14
N LEU A 551 21.31 54.47 12.62
CA LEU A 551 20.37 55.53 13.00
C LEU A 551 19.80 56.35 11.83
N ILE A 552 20.36 56.22 10.62
CA ILE A 552 20.06 57.12 9.48
C ILE A 552 18.77 56.75 8.70
N ARG A 553 18.19 55.55 8.88
CA ARG A 553 17.10 55.07 7.99
C ARG A 553 15.79 54.57 8.62
N TYR A 554 15.56 54.67 9.93
CA TYR A 554 14.29 54.15 10.50
C TYR A 554 13.63 55.00 11.61
N LYS A 555 13.10 56.18 11.25
CA LYS A 555 12.07 56.86 12.08
C LYS A 555 11.14 57.80 11.27
N ARG A 556 9.84 57.42 11.20
CA ARG A 556 8.65 58.24 10.84
C ARG A 556 8.58 58.72 9.37
N LYS A 557 7.40 58.98 8.76
CA LYS A 557 5.97 58.99 9.16
C LYS A 557 5.17 57.96 8.29
N SER A 558 4.00 57.40 8.67
CA SER A 558 2.67 57.98 9.00
C SER A 558 2.04 58.77 7.82
N SER A 559 0.80 58.58 7.35
CA SER A 559 -0.34 57.66 7.64
C SER A 559 -1.19 57.53 6.32
N ILE A 560 -2.46 57.10 6.16
CA ILE A 560 -3.60 56.80 7.07
C ILE A 560 -4.61 55.75 6.45
N MET A 561 -5.92 56.05 6.39
CA MET A 561 -7.07 55.22 5.95
C MET A 561 -7.47 55.52 4.47
N THR A 562 -8.38 54.84 3.74
CA THR A 562 -9.69 54.21 4.09
C THR A 562 -10.13 53.06 3.14
N LYS A 563 -11.14 52.28 3.61
CA LYS A 563 -12.27 51.60 2.90
C LYS A 563 -12.24 51.56 1.35
N LYS A 564 -12.61 50.47 0.67
CA LYS A 564 -13.91 49.76 0.79
C LYS A 564 -13.86 48.30 0.27
N LYS A 565 -15.01 47.69 -0.05
CA LYS A 565 -15.26 46.24 -0.18
C LYS A 565 -15.80 45.84 -1.56
N THR A 566 -15.73 44.54 -1.86
CA THR A 566 -16.64 43.73 -2.74
C THR A 566 -16.33 43.57 -4.25
N SER A 567 -16.14 42.29 -4.63
CA SER A 567 -16.76 41.56 -5.76
C SER A 567 -16.51 41.90 -7.25
N ALA A 568 -15.80 40.97 -7.90
CA ALA A 568 -16.33 40.01 -8.90
C ALA A 568 -16.04 40.18 -10.41
N LEU A 569 -15.83 38.99 -11.00
CA LEU A 569 -16.13 38.54 -12.37
C LEU A 569 -15.12 38.81 -13.51
N SER A 570 -14.90 37.73 -14.28
CA SER A 570 -14.88 37.67 -15.75
C SER A 570 -13.54 37.44 -16.50
N THR A 571 -13.29 36.15 -16.80
CA THR A 571 -13.30 35.62 -18.19
C THR A 571 -12.09 35.82 -19.14
N LYS A 572 -11.46 34.67 -19.50
CA LYS A 572 -10.76 34.36 -20.79
C LYS A 572 -9.38 35.04 -21.02
N GLN A 573 -8.52 34.64 -21.99
CA GLN A 573 -8.69 33.75 -23.18
C GLN A 573 -7.36 33.08 -23.69
N HIS A 574 -7.52 32.07 -24.55
CA HIS A 574 -6.62 31.54 -25.62
C HIS A 574 -5.20 30.96 -25.38
N LEU A 575 -5.07 29.70 -25.86
CA LEU A 575 -3.89 29.02 -26.43
C LEU A 575 -3.57 29.54 -27.87
N PRO A 576 -2.42 29.26 -28.55
CA PRO A 576 -2.06 27.88 -28.98
C PRO A 576 -0.56 27.51 -29.22
N MET A 577 -0.38 26.25 -29.67
CA MET A 577 0.82 25.41 -29.87
C MET A 577 1.88 25.82 -30.94
N LYS A 578 3.10 25.24 -30.83
CA LYS A 578 4.02 24.64 -31.86
C LYS A 578 5.33 24.17 -31.17
N THR A 579 6.22 23.27 -31.65
CA THR A 579 6.15 22.11 -32.59
C THR A 579 7.44 21.23 -32.42
N MET A 580 7.42 19.97 -32.87
CA MET A 580 8.50 18.94 -32.74
C MET A 580 9.80 19.20 -33.56
N LYS A 581 10.94 18.59 -33.16
CA LYS A 581 11.67 17.52 -33.94
C LYS A 581 12.87 16.86 -33.21
N LYS A 582 13.37 15.74 -33.78
CA LYS A 582 14.55 14.91 -33.40
C LYS A 582 15.73 15.13 -34.36
N GLN A 583 16.98 14.81 -33.95
CA GLN A 583 18.15 14.22 -34.70
C GLN A 583 19.49 14.66 -34.05
N HIS A 584 20.68 14.03 -34.20
CA HIS A 584 21.11 12.61 -34.30
C HIS A 584 22.66 12.52 -34.13
N TYR A 585 23.20 11.45 -33.50
CA TYR A 585 24.57 10.85 -33.64
C TYR A 585 25.85 11.69 -33.95
N HIS A 586 26.90 11.63 -33.10
CA HIS A 586 28.17 10.88 -33.36
C HIS A 586 29.28 11.00 -32.26
N ASP A 587 29.65 9.84 -31.69
CA ASP A 587 30.98 9.24 -31.41
C ASP A 587 32.31 10.07 -31.45
N TYR A 588 33.10 10.10 -30.34
CA TYR A 588 34.49 9.54 -30.23
C TYR A 588 35.11 9.59 -28.79
N ASP A 589 36.26 8.93 -28.60
CA ASP A 589 36.99 8.65 -27.33
C ASP A 589 37.73 9.83 -26.64
N SER A 590 37.82 9.78 -25.30
CA SER A 590 39.07 9.90 -24.48
C SER A 590 38.78 9.96 -22.95
N ALA A 591 39.82 9.97 -22.11
CA ALA A 591 39.76 9.60 -20.68
C ALA A 591 40.12 10.73 -19.66
N LEU A 592 39.86 10.45 -18.36
CA LEU A 592 40.08 11.29 -17.15
C LEU A 592 39.01 12.40 -17.00
N SER A 593 38.45 12.73 -15.82
CA SER A 593 38.81 12.44 -14.42
C SER A 593 37.58 12.42 -13.48
N ASP A 594 37.73 11.98 -12.22
CA ASP A 594 36.65 11.99 -11.20
C ASP A 594 36.32 13.42 -10.69
N GLU A 595 35.09 13.90 -10.93
CA GLU A 595 34.40 14.99 -10.21
C GLU A 595 32.94 14.57 -9.95
N PRO A 596 32.25 15.02 -8.88
CA PRO A 596 30.93 14.53 -8.51
C PRO A 596 29.77 15.39 -9.08
N ASP A 597 28.92 14.78 -9.91
CA ASP A 597 27.70 15.43 -10.44
C ASP A 597 26.74 15.92 -9.33
N GLU A 598 26.19 17.13 -9.50
CA GLU A 598 25.12 17.66 -8.64
C GLU A 598 23.75 16.98 -8.91
N PRO A 599 22.87 16.87 -7.90
CA PRO A 599 21.54 16.30 -8.07
C PRO A 599 20.52 17.30 -8.66
N ASP A 600 19.82 16.87 -9.71
CA ASP A 600 18.65 17.52 -10.32
C ASP A 600 17.54 17.79 -9.27
N ASP A 601 17.24 19.07 -9.02
CA ASP A 601 16.19 19.51 -8.09
C ASP A 601 14.89 19.85 -8.81
N SER A 602 14.13 18.81 -9.15
CA SER A 602 12.82 18.92 -9.81
C SER A 602 11.71 18.20 -9.02
N ALA A 603 11.59 18.49 -7.71
CA ALA A 603 10.55 17.93 -6.86
C ALA A 603 9.13 18.46 -7.22
N PRO A 604 8.13 17.60 -7.47
CA PRO A 604 6.77 18.06 -7.80
C PRO A 604 6.08 18.78 -6.63
N VAL A 605 5.47 19.93 -6.94
CA VAL A 605 4.70 20.74 -5.97
C VAL A 605 3.45 19.98 -5.49
N LEU A 606 3.24 19.96 -4.17
CA LEU A 606 2.11 19.28 -3.52
C LEU A 606 0.79 20.07 -3.71
N PRO A 607 -0.32 19.41 -4.10
CA PRO A 607 -1.66 20.00 -4.04
C PRO A 607 -2.13 20.26 -2.59
N GLU A 608 -3.02 21.24 -2.42
CA GLU A 608 -3.51 21.64 -1.10
C GLU A 608 -4.36 20.60 -0.37
N ARG A 609 -4.39 20.73 0.95
CA ARG A 609 -4.82 19.71 1.91
C ARG A 609 -6.31 19.84 2.25
N ASN A 610 -7.20 19.15 1.52
CA ASN A 610 -8.61 19.02 1.94
C ASN A 610 -9.32 17.74 1.46
N MET A 611 -9.36 16.71 2.33
CA MET A 611 -10.52 15.86 2.65
C MET A 611 -10.10 14.83 3.71
N ARG A 612 -10.92 14.58 4.73
CA ARG A 612 -10.60 13.60 5.79
C ARG A 612 -10.92 12.17 5.32
N GLY A 613 -9.88 11.36 5.09
CA GLY A 613 -10.04 9.91 4.91
C GLY A 613 -10.31 9.18 6.24
N PRO A 614 -10.70 7.90 6.20
CA PRO A 614 -10.98 7.10 7.39
C PRO A 614 -9.70 6.81 8.21
N PRO A 615 -9.81 6.58 9.54
CA PRO A 615 -8.66 6.47 10.43
C PRO A 615 -7.82 5.22 10.21
N THR A 616 -6.49 5.38 10.16
CA THR A 616 -5.49 4.34 9.89
C THR A 616 -5.17 3.48 11.11
N ASN A 617 -6.17 2.79 11.65
CA ASN A 617 -5.98 1.77 12.68
C ASN A 617 -7.01 0.64 12.55
N LYS A 618 -6.67 -0.40 11.77
CA LYS A 618 -7.47 -1.62 11.66
C LYS A 618 -6.54 -2.84 11.59
N ASN A 619 -6.62 -3.69 12.61
CA ASN A 619 -6.04 -5.04 12.57
C ASN A 619 -6.81 -5.86 11.52
N ILE A 620 -6.14 -6.28 10.45
CA ILE A 620 -6.71 -7.04 9.34
C ILE A 620 -6.71 -8.52 9.72
N PRO A 621 -7.87 -9.21 9.80
CA PRO A 621 -7.90 -10.66 9.91
C PRO A 621 -7.23 -11.29 8.69
N VAL A 622 -6.36 -12.27 8.87
CA VAL A 622 -5.57 -12.88 7.78
C VAL A 622 -6.47 -13.33 6.62
N ARG A 623 -7.60 -13.99 6.93
CA ARG A 623 -8.62 -14.43 5.95
C ARG A 623 -9.22 -13.30 5.09
N ASN A 624 -9.13 -12.04 5.51
CA ASN A 624 -9.65 -10.88 4.78
C ASN A 624 -8.58 -10.19 3.90
N ILE A 625 -7.32 -10.63 3.91
CA ILE A 625 -6.22 -9.91 3.23
C ILE A 625 -6.45 -9.75 1.72
N LYS A 626 -6.99 -10.77 1.04
CA LYS A 626 -7.34 -10.75 -0.40
C LYS A 626 -8.40 -9.67 -0.70
N ALA A 627 -9.39 -9.49 0.17
CA ALA A 627 -10.41 -8.46 0.03
C ALA A 627 -9.86 -7.05 0.33
N GLN A 628 -8.97 -6.91 1.32
CA GLN A 628 -8.30 -5.65 1.61
C GLN A 628 -7.40 -5.20 0.43
N ILE A 629 -6.66 -6.12 -0.19
CA ILE A 629 -5.85 -5.85 -1.38
C ILE A 629 -6.72 -5.39 -2.55
N ALA A 630 -7.84 -6.05 -2.80
CA ALA A 630 -8.78 -5.65 -3.87
C ALA A 630 -9.32 -4.22 -3.64
N ASN A 631 -9.71 -3.90 -2.40
CA ASN A 631 -10.15 -2.57 -2.01
C ASN A 631 -9.04 -1.51 -2.17
N MET A 632 -7.82 -1.79 -1.69
CA MET A 632 -6.69 -0.84 -1.74
C MET A 632 -6.12 -0.63 -3.16
N SER A 633 -6.33 -1.60 -4.06
CA SER A 633 -5.94 -1.52 -5.48
C SER A 633 -6.86 -0.60 -6.30
N ALA A 634 -8.07 -0.30 -5.82
CA ALA A 634 -9.03 0.55 -6.51
C ALA A 634 -8.46 1.95 -6.79
N LYS A 635 -8.89 2.56 -7.91
CA LYS A 635 -8.41 3.87 -8.40
C LYS A 635 -6.87 3.95 -8.43
N GLU A 636 -6.23 3.07 -9.21
CA GLU A 636 -4.78 3.07 -9.45
C GLU A 636 -3.91 2.99 -8.18
N ASN A 637 -4.21 2.01 -7.31
CA ASN A 637 -3.55 1.79 -6.02
C ASN A 637 -3.75 2.95 -5.02
N ALA A 638 -4.79 3.79 -5.16
CA ALA A 638 -4.99 4.96 -4.30
C ALA A 638 -5.08 4.61 -2.80
N GLY A 639 -5.61 3.44 -2.43
CA GLY A 639 -5.65 2.98 -1.05
C GLY A 639 -4.26 2.72 -0.47
N PHE A 640 -3.38 2.05 -1.23
CA PHE A 640 -1.97 1.86 -0.85
C PHE A 640 -1.22 3.20 -0.76
N LYS A 641 -1.42 4.09 -1.74
CA LYS A 641 -0.78 5.41 -1.77
C LYS A 641 -1.21 6.29 -0.59
N TYR A 642 -2.49 6.29 -0.23
CA TYR A 642 -2.99 7.04 0.94
C TYR A 642 -2.40 6.48 2.25
N GLU A 643 -2.52 5.16 2.46
CA GLU A 643 -2.06 4.52 3.71
C GLU A 643 -0.54 4.64 3.88
N TYR A 644 0.23 4.51 2.81
CA TYR A 644 1.69 4.68 2.83
C TYR A 644 2.12 6.11 3.19
N ASN A 645 1.42 7.12 2.67
CA ASN A 645 1.75 8.54 2.91
C ASN A 645 1.29 9.04 4.30
N ASP A 646 0.36 8.36 4.97
CA ASP A 646 -0.04 8.64 6.36
C ASP A 646 0.94 8.04 7.41
N ILE A 647 1.95 7.29 6.97
CA ILE A 647 3.02 6.79 7.83
C ILE A 647 4.16 7.84 7.86
N PRO A 648 4.53 8.38 9.05
CA PRO A 648 5.62 9.35 9.18
C PRO A 648 6.93 8.89 8.51
N ARG A 649 7.67 9.85 7.95
CA ARG A 649 8.90 9.63 7.16
C ARG A 649 9.90 10.76 7.40
N GLY A 650 11.15 10.55 7.01
CA GLY A 650 12.27 11.45 7.31
C GLY A 650 12.94 11.10 8.65
N GLU A 651 13.54 12.10 9.28
CA GLU A 651 14.23 11.98 10.57
C GLU A 651 13.23 12.15 11.73
N LEU A 652 12.77 11.03 12.30
CA LEU A 652 11.81 11.00 13.41
C LEU A 652 12.48 10.95 14.79
N CYS A 653 13.81 10.76 14.83
CA CYS A 653 14.63 10.57 16.02
C CYS A 653 16.04 11.10 15.76
N SER A 654 16.80 11.38 16.83
CA SER A 654 18.20 11.83 16.75
C SER A 654 19.07 10.83 15.97
N CYS A 655 19.95 11.35 15.11
CA CYS A 655 21.00 10.59 14.40
C CYS A 655 22.35 11.32 14.41
N LEU A 656 22.68 11.97 15.53
CA LEU A 656 23.88 12.78 15.72
C LEU A 656 25.17 11.98 15.48
N GLU A 657 25.27 10.74 15.96
CA GLU A 657 26.47 9.91 15.79
C GLU A 657 26.72 9.60 14.31
N GLY A 658 25.66 9.35 13.53
CA GLY A 658 25.75 9.13 12.09
C GLY A 658 26.07 10.38 11.27
N LYS A 659 25.81 11.57 11.84
CA LYS A 659 26.06 12.88 11.20
C LYS A 659 27.46 13.45 11.48
N LYS A 660 28.20 12.91 12.44
CA LYS A 660 29.58 13.36 12.75
C LYS A 660 30.51 13.26 11.53
N PRO A 661 31.42 14.24 11.30
CA PRO A 661 32.29 14.27 10.11
C PRO A 661 33.04 12.95 9.84
N GLU A 662 33.63 12.35 10.87
CA GLU A 662 34.36 11.08 10.84
C GLU A 662 33.49 9.87 10.52
N ASN A 663 32.17 9.95 10.77
CA ASN A 663 31.22 8.87 10.48
C ASN A 663 30.52 9.05 9.12
N LYS A 664 30.43 10.27 8.58
CA LYS A 664 29.85 10.52 7.24
C LYS A 664 30.49 9.64 6.16
N VAL A 665 31.81 9.43 6.22
CA VAL A 665 32.53 8.58 5.25
C VAL A 665 32.17 7.09 5.34
N LYS A 666 31.66 6.62 6.49
CA LYS A 666 31.16 5.25 6.66
C LYS A 666 29.76 5.06 6.06
N ASN A 667 28.95 6.11 5.95
CA ASN A 667 27.60 6.03 5.37
C ASN A 667 27.63 5.90 3.84
N ARG A 668 26.70 5.13 3.26
CA ARG A 668 26.55 4.98 1.80
C ARG A 668 25.75 6.12 1.15
N TYR A 669 24.86 6.77 1.90
CA TYR A 669 23.98 7.83 1.43
C TYR A 669 24.00 9.01 2.41
N VAL A 670 24.04 10.24 1.91
CA VAL A 670 24.06 11.46 2.74
C VAL A 670 22.69 11.85 3.32
N THR A 671 21.63 11.17 2.89
CA THR A 671 20.23 11.36 3.32
C THR A 671 19.69 10.23 4.19
N ILE A 672 20.50 9.22 4.51
CA ILE A 672 20.07 8.05 5.30
C ILE A 672 21.09 7.77 6.39
N PHE A 673 20.66 7.90 7.65
CA PHE A 673 21.47 7.75 8.85
C PHE A 673 20.86 6.71 9.81
N SER A 674 21.67 6.16 10.71
CA SER A 674 21.20 5.39 11.87
C SER A 674 20.77 6.32 13.00
N TYR A 675 19.61 6.08 13.60
CA TYR A 675 19.21 6.77 14.83
C TYR A 675 20.07 6.33 16.02
N ASP A 676 20.33 7.24 16.95
CA ASP A 676 21.31 7.04 18.03
C ASP A 676 20.83 6.04 19.10
N HIS A 677 19.52 5.96 19.37
CA HIS A 677 18.94 5.13 20.45
C HIS A 677 18.84 3.63 20.11
N SER A 678 18.88 3.30 18.81
CA SER A 678 18.69 1.95 18.26
C SER A 678 19.91 1.47 17.45
N ARG A 679 20.96 2.29 17.31
CA ARG A 679 22.17 1.91 16.54
C ARG A 679 22.87 0.70 17.14
N VAL A 680 23.54 -0.06 16.30
CA VAL A 680 24.55 -1.02 16.77
C VAL A 680 25.84 -0.25 17.11
N VAL A 681 26.54 -0.68 18.17
CA VAL A 681 27.76 -0.04 18.68
C VAL A 681 28.86 -1.09 18.71
N LEU A 682 29.98 -0.84 18.04
CA LEU A 682 31.11 -1.76 17.96
C LEU A 682 32.08 -1.61 19.13
N ASN A 683 32.35 -2.71 19.82
CA ASN A 683 33.27 -2.81 20.94
C ASN A 683 34.72 -3.00 20.45
N SER A 684 35.22 -2.05 19.66
CA SER A 684 36.56 -2.10 19.05
C SER A 684 37.59 -1.33 19.89
N PRO A 685 38.57 -1.99 20.52
CA PRO A 685 39.66 -1.29 21.22
C PRO A 685 40.67 -0.71 20.20
N GLY A 686 41.07 0.55 20.38
CA GLY A 686 42.23 1.15 19.69
C GLY A 686 41.96 2.12 18.53
N TYR A 687 40.77 2.75 18.44
CA TYR A 687 40.53 3.89 17.56
C TYR A 687 39.56 4.90 18.22
N ASP A 688 39.80 6.20 18.02
CA ASP A 688 39.21 7.31 18.78
C ASP A 688 37.73 7.66 18.42
N GLY A 689 36.93 6.67 18.00
CA GLY A 689 35.66 6.92 17.26
C GLY A 689 34.47 6.02 17.60
N ASN A 690 33.93 6.13 18.83
CA ASN A 690 32.53 5.84 19.23
C ASN A 690 31.82 4.54 18.77
N GLY A 691 32.58 3.54 18.30
CA GLY A 691 32.06 2.24 17.84
C GLY A 691 31.06 2.35 16.68
N TYR A 692 31.19 3.33 15.77
CA TYR A 692 30.15 3.58 14.77
C TYR A 692 30.16 2.58 13.59
N ILE A 693 28.98 1.99 13.35
CA ILE A 693 28.58 1.32 12.11
C ILE A 693 27.16 1.78 11.72
N HIS A 694 26.88 1.88 10.42
CA HIS A 694 25.56 2.30 9.91
C HIS A 694 24.53 1.15 9.91
N ALA A 695 24.14 0.72 11.12
CA ALA A 695 23.18 -0.34 11.40
C ALA A 695 22.29 0.02 12.60
N ASN A 696 21.06 -0.52 12.64
CA ASN A 696 20.13 -0.42 13.78
C ASN A 696 19.56 -1.80 14.12
N TYR A 697 19.32 -2.06 15.41
CA TYR A 697 18.38 -3.11 15.82
C TYR A 697 16.97 -2.73 15.39
N ILE A 698 16.16 -3.70 14.97
CA ILE A 698 14.73 -3.52 14.70
C ILE A 698 13.92 -4.46 15.61
N GLU A 699 12.87 -3.94 16.21
CA GLU A 699 11.94 -4.69 17.05
C GLU A 699 10.91 -5.46 16.21
N ASP A 700 10.52 -6.64 16.68
CA ASP A 700 9.39 -7.40 16.14
C ASP A 700 8.03 -6.85 16.64
N THR A 701 6.95 -7.54 16.27
CA THR A 701 5.57 -7.15 16.63
C THR A 701 5.26 -7.22 18.13
N LYS A 702 6.22 -7.63 18.98
CA LYS A 702 6.13 -7.64 20.44
C LYS A 702 7.07 -6.65 21.14
N GLY A 703 7.85 -5.86 20.39
CA GLY A 703 8.89 -5.00 20.96
C GLY A 703 10.18 -5.74 21.33
N VAL A 704 10.39 -6.97 20.82
CA VAL A 704 11.65 -7.70 21.03
C VAL A 704 12.58 -7.39 19.87
N ARG A 705 13.80 -6.93 20.16
CA ARG A 705 14.85 -6.72 19.14
C ARG A 705 15.23 -8.08 18.54
N SER A 706 14.78 -8.33 17.32
CA SER A 706 14.90 -9.64 16.63
C SER A 706 15.70 -9.57 15.33
N TYR A 707 15.92 -8.36 14.80
CA TYR A 707 16.63 -8.13 13.54
C TYR A 707 17.71 -7.04 13.67
N ILE A 708 18.70 -7.06 12.76
CA ILE A 708 19.62 -5.94 12.54
C ILE A 708 19.46 -5.45 11.10
N ALA A 709 19.01 -4.21 10.90
CA ALA A 709 18.91 -3.57 9.60
C ALA A 709 20.15 -2.68 9.35
N THR A 710 20.91 -2.98 8.30
CA THR A 710 22.16 -2.27 7.96
C THR A 710 22.24 -1.94 6.48
N GLN A 711 23.08 -0.96 6.13
CA GLN A 711 23.47 -0.72 4.73
C GLN A 711 24.29 -1.89 4.15
N GLY A 712 24.33 -2.01 2.83
CA GLY A 712 25.29 -2.86 2.12
C GLY A 712 26.71 -2.30 2.31
N PRO A 713 27.66 -3.09 2.85
CA PRO A 713 29.00 -2.61 3.20
C PRO A 713 29.70 -1.82 2.09
N LYS A 714 30.39 -0.75 2.46
CA LYS A 714 31.37 -0.05 1.60
C LYS A 714 32.73 -0.75 1.78
N PRO A 715 33.70 -0.64 0.85
CA PRO A 715 35.01 -1.28 1.02
C PRO A 715 35.69 -0.93 2.34
N LYS A 716 35.64 0.35 2.75
CA LYS A 716 36.16 0.86 4.03
C LYS A 716 35.36 0.45 5.28
N THR A 717 34.25 -0.30 5.15
CA THR A 717 33.40 -0.76 6.28
C THR A 717 33.19 -2.28 6.29
N ILE A 718 33.99 -3.06 5.54
CA ILE A 718 33.90 -4.53 5.53
C ILE A 718 34.36 -5.13 6.87
N ALA A 719 35.43 -4.58 7.47
CA ALA A 719 35.90 -5.00 8.78
C ALA A 719 34.88 -4.67 9.89
N ASP A 720 34.31 -3.46 9.86
CA ASP A 720 33.22 -3.05 10.77
C ASP A 720 32.04 -4.04 10.72
N PHE A 721 31.61 -4.43 9.51
CA PHE A 721 30.48 -5.35 9.30
C PHE A 721 30.75 -6.74 9.89
N TRP A 722 31.92 -7.34 9.66
CA TRP A 722 32.23 -8.65 10.23
C TRP A 722 32.50 -8.59 11.74
N THR A 723 32.98 -7.45 12.25
CA THR A 723 33.06 -7.20 13.69
C THR A 723 31.66 -7.19 14.30
N MET A 724 30.69 -6.52 13.66
CA MET A 724 29.28 -6.55 14.06
C MET A 724 28.70 -7.98 14.07
N VAL A 725 28.91 -8.74 12.99
CA VAL A 725 28.42 -10.13 12.86
C VAL A 725 29.01 -11.04 13.94
N SER A 726 30.30 -10.89 14.27
CA SER A 726 30.94 -11.64 15.34
C SER A 726 30.46 -11.23 16.73
N GLN A 727 30.25 -9.93 16.97
CA GLN A 727 29.84 -9.35 18.25
C GLN A 727 28.38 -9.68 18.58
N GLU A 728 27.46 -9.41 17.66
CA GLU A 728 26.01 -9.57 17.87
C GLU A 728 25.51 -11.00 17.62
N GLU A 729 26.44 -11.96 17.55
CA GLU A 729 26.15 -13.39 17.45
C GLU A 729 25.22 -13.76 16.28
N VAL A 730 25.46 -13.10 15.14
CA VAL A 730 24.70 -13.30 13.90
C VAL A 730 25.19 -14.56 13.20
N THR A 731 24.26 -15.46 12.92
CA THR A 731 24.43 -16.72 12.17
C THR A 731 23.71 -16.70 10.82
N VAL A 732 22.71 -15.82 10.65
CA VAL A 732 21.90 -15.69 9.43
C VAL A 732 21.98 -14.26 8.91
N ILE A 733 22.47 -14.13 7.68
CA ILE A 733 22.56 -12.87 6.93
C ILE A 733 21.60 -12.95 5.74
N VAL A 734 20.78 -11.92 5.54
CA VAL A 734 19.84 -11.79 4.42
C VAL A 734 20.27 -10.61 3.57
N CYS A 735 20.79 -10.90 2.37
CA CYS A 735 21.21 -9.91 1.38
C CYS A 735 20.13 -9.78 0.29
N LEU A 736 19.63 -8.56 0.06
CA LEU A 736 18.51 -8.27 -0.85
C LEU A 736 18.93 -7.30 -1.98
N THR A 737 20.17 -7.37 -2.45
CA THR A 737 20.69 -6.48 -3.50
C THR A 737 21.87 -7.14 -4.20
N ASN A 738 21.95 -7.00 -5.52
CA ASN A 738 23.14 -7.40 -6.25
C ASN A 738 24.28 -6.40 -5.98
N LEU A 739 25.53 -6.78 -6.26
CA LEU A 739 26.69 -5.89 -6.05
C LEU A 739 26.59 -4.62 -6.91
N LYS A 740 26.22 -4.81 -8.18
CA LYS A 740 25.88 -3.77 -9.16
C LYS A 740 24.45 -3.97 -9.63
N GLU A 741 23.80 -2.85 -9.91
CA GLU A 741 22.41 -2.76 -10.37
C GLU A 741 22.39 -1.61 -11.40
N GLY A 742 22.25 -1.96 -12.68
CA GLY A 742 22.66 -1.15 -13.82
C GLY A 742 24.11 -0.70 -13.69
N ALA A 743 24.38 0.57 -13.98
CA ALA A 743 25.69 1.18 -13.74
C ALA A 743 26.01 1.45 -12.26
N LYS A 744 25.07 1.27 -11.32
CA LYS A 744 25.18 1.79 -9.94
C LYS A 744 25.63 0.71 -8.95
N ASN A 745 26.75 0.96 -8.26
CA ASN A 745 27.28 0.09 -7.20
C ASN A 745 26.41 0.13 -5.94
N LYS A 746 25.70 -0.97 -5.62
CA LYS A 746 24.77 -1.04 -4.47
C LYS A 746 25.39 -1.68 -3.23
N CYS A 747 26.30 -2.63 -3.39
CA CYS A 747 27.00 -3.30 -2.30
C CYS A 747 28.45 -3.59 -2.71
N ALA A 748 29.40 -3.51 -1.77
CA ALA A 748 30.72 -4.10 -2.00
C ALA A 748 30.65 -5.61 -1.71
N GLN A 749 31.43 -6.42 -2.44
CA GLN A 749 31.61 -7.83 -2.06
C GLN A 749 32.36 -7.86 -0.72
N TYR A 750 31.66 -8.28 0.33
CA TYR A 750 32.21 -8.37 1.69
C TYR A 750 32.57 -9.81 2.08
N TRP A 751 32.54 -10.75 1.13
CA TRP A 751 32.84 -12.16 1.37
C TRP A 751 33.94 -12.66 0.41
N PRO A 752 34.79 -13.62 0.84
CA PRO A 752 35.73 -14.28 -0.04
C PRO A 752 35.01 -15.24 -1.00
N ASN A 753 35.65 -15.55 -2.13
CA ASN A 753 35.20 -16.62 -3.04
C ASN A 753 35.34 -17.99 -2.36
N VAL A 754 34.79 -19.06 -2.94
CA VAL A 754 34.93 -20.43 -2.40
C VAL A 754 36.42 -20.79 -2.24
N ASN A 755 36.78 -21.39 -1.10
CA ASN A 755 38.14 -21.68 -0.65
C ASN A 755 39.06 -20.47 -0.33
N ASP A 756 38.71 -19.24 -0.74
CA ASP A 756 39.44 -18.04 -0.34
C ASP A 756 39.20 -17.67 1.14
N LYS A 757 40.06 -16.80 1.67
CA LYS A 757 39.92 -16.18 2.99
C LYS A 757 39.91 -14.65 2.89
N LEU A 758 39.07 -14.03 3.70
CA LEU A 758 39.05 -12.58 3.94
C LEU A 758 39.45 -12.33 5.40
N GLN A 759 40.27 -11.31 5.67
CA GLN A 759 40.63 -10.92 7.03
C GLN A 759 40.35 -9.43 7.26
N GLY A 760 39.66 -9.11 8.36
CA GLY A 760 39.40 -7.75 8.82
C GLY A 760 39.68 -7.66 10.32
N GLY A 761 40.80 -7.02 10.68
CA GLY A 761 41.27 -6.98 12.06
C GLY A 761 41.44 -8.39 12.65
N ASN A 762 40.74 -8.64 13.76
CA ASN A 762 40.73 -9.92 14.47
C ASN A 762 39.80 -10.98 13.86
N ILE A 763 38.94 -10.62 12.91
CA ILE A 763 38.01 -11.57 12.26
C ILE A 763 38.64 -12.12 10.98
N THR A 764 38.63 -13.44 10.82
CA THR A 764 38.97 -14.14 9.57
C THR A 764 37.75 -14.91 9.07
N ILE A 765 37.39 -14.74 7.82
CA ILE A 765 36.23 -15.35 7.18
C ILE A 765 36.73 -16.30 6.09
N ARG A 766 36.19 -17.51 6.02
CA ARG A 766 36.39 -18.46 4.91
C ARG A 766 35.04 -18.87 4.32
N ASN A 767 34.96 -18.97 3.00
CA ASN A 767 33.79 -19.48 2.30
C ASN A 767 33.91 -21.01 2.16
N LEU A 768 32.96 -21.73 2.75
CA LEU A 768 32.91 -23.19 2.77
C LEU A 768 32.21 -23.79 1.54
N GLY A 769 31.46 -22.98 0.80
CA GLY A 769 30.66 -23.42 -0.34
C GLY A 769 29.42 -22.56 -0.57
N GLU A 770 28.90 -22.65 -1.79
CA GLU A 770 27.73 -21.92 -2.25
C GLU A 770 26.73 -22.88 -2.92
N LYS A 771 25.43 -22.64 -2.71
CA LYS A 771 24.34 -23.23 -3.48
C LYS A 771 23.67 -22.14 -4.29
N THR A 772 23.62 -22.29 -5.61
CA THR A 772 22.94 -21.37 -6.52
C THR A 772 21.55 -21.91 -6.86
N TYR A 773 20.55 -21.04 -6.76
CA TYR A 773 19.16 -21.26 -7.16
C TYR A 773 18.77 -20.16 -8.16
N ALA A 774 17.70 -20.35 -8.93
CA ALA A 774 17.32 -19.42 -10.01
C ALA A 774 17.10 -17.96 -9.57
N GLU A 775 16.80 -17.72 -8.28
CA GLU A 775 16.45 -16.39 -7.76
C GLU A 775 17.32 -15.92 -6.58
N HIS A 776 18.21 -16.79 -6.07
CA HIS A 776 19.01 -16.52 -4.89
C HIS A 776 20.23 -17.45 -4.78
N ILE A 777 21.19 -17.08 -3.95
CA ILE A 777 22.38 -17.89 -3.65
C ILE A 777 22.52 -18.01 -2.14
N ILE A 778 22.70 -19.24 -1.64
CA ILE A 778 23.03 -19.51 -0.23
C ILE A 778 24.55 -19.71 -0.12
N ARG A 779 25.23 -18.95 0.72
CA ARG A 779 26.67 -19.10 1.01
C ARG A 779 26.89 -19.51 2.46
N GLN A 780 27.80 -20.44 2.72
CA GLN A 780 28.19 -20.81 4.08
C GLN A 780 29.60 -20.28 4.39
N PHE A 781 29.71 -19.55 5.50
CA PHE A 781 30.98 -18.99 5.97
C PHE A 781 31.37 -19.57 7.32
N LYS A 782 32.67 -19.87 7.49
CA LYS A 782 33.27 -20.01 8.80
C LYS A 782 33.94 -18.69 9.17
N ILE A 783 33.46 -18.04 10.23
CA ILE A 783 34.15 -16.90 10.85
C ILE A 783 34.97 -17.38 12.04
N HIS A 784 36.17 -16.85 12.18
CA HIS A 784 37.10 -17.10 13.27
C HIS A 784 37.47 -15.77 13.94
N ASN A 785 37.23 -15.63 15.24
CA ASN A 785 37.56 -14.45 16.02
C ASN A 785 38.83 -14.69 16.85
N LYS A 786 39.97 -14.16 16.36
CA LYS A 786 41.29 -14.32 16.98
C LYS A 786 41.38 -13.79 18.42
N ALA A 787 40.56 -12.79 18.78
CA ALA A 787 40.59 -12.18 20.11
C ALA A 787 39.82 -12.99 21.16
N LYS A 788 38.93 -13.87 20.71
CA LYS A 788 38.16 -14.78 21.59
C LYS A 788 38.59 -16.25 21.49
N GLY A 789 39.25 -16.64 20.41
CA GLY A 789 39.48 -18.06 20.08
C GLY A 789 38.22 -18.78 19.54
N GLU A 790 37.14 -18.04 19.27
CA GLU A 790 35.84 -18.59 18.85
C GLU A 790 35.76 -18.79 17.33
N ASP A 791 35.24 -19.95 16.92
CA ASP A 791 34.75 -20.22 15.56
C ASP A 791 33.21 -20.20 15.54
N ARG A 792 32.61 -19.59 14.50
CA ARG A 792 31.15 -19.61 14.28
C ARG A 792 30.83 -19.85 12.79
N LEU A 793 29.76 -20.60 12.52
CA LEU A 793 29.19 -20.74 11.18
C LEU A 793 28.15 -19.65 10.92
N VAL A 794 28.20 -19.04 9.73
CA VAL A 794 27.30 -17.97 9.30
C VAL A 794 26.82 -18.26 7.89
N THR A 795 25.51 -18.38 7.71
CA THR A 795 24.88 -18.63 6.41
C THR A 795 24.29 -17.34 5.86
N MET A 796 24.67 -16.98 4.64
CA MET A 796 24.15 -15.82 3.91
C MET A 796 23.16 -16.26 2.82
N TYR A 797 21.93 -15.79 2.93
CA TYR A 797 20.87 -15.93 1.95
C TYR A 797 20.83 -14.67 1.09
N HIS A 798 21.27 -14.76 -0.16
CA HIS A 798 21.41 -13.63 -1.08
C HIS A 798 20.35 -13.72 -2.19
N TYR A 799 19.27 -12.95 -2.08
CA TYR A 799 18.22 -12.85 -3.09
C TYR A 799 18.66 -11.95 -4.24
N THR A 800 18.86 -12.53 -5.42
CA THR A 800 19.43 -11.88 -6.61
C THR A 800 18.36 -11.40 -7.59
N ALA A 801 17.15 -11.96 -7.53
CA ALA A 801 16.07 -11.65 -8.49
C ALA A 801 15.34 -10.30 -8.25
N TRP A 802 15.66 -9.54 -7.20
CA TRP A 802 15.02 -8.25 -6.96
C TRP A 802 15.61 -7.15 -7.85
N ALA A 803 14.93 -6.90 -8.97
CA ALA A 803 15.33 -5.90 -9.96
C ALA A 803 15.49 -4.47 -9.41
N ASP A 804 16.27 -3.68 -10.15
CA ASP A 804 16.69 -2.31 -9.84
C ASP A 804 15.52 -1.32 -9.91
N HIS A 805 14.61 -1.59 -10.85
CA HIS A 805 13.35 -0.90 -11.07
C HIS A 805 12.20 -1.88 -10.82
N GLY A 806 11.16 -1.43 -10.11
CA GLY A 806 10.03 -2.29 -9.73
C GLY A 806 10.24 -3.05 -8.42
N VAL A 807 9.62 -4.23 -8.33
CA VAL A 807 9.48 -5.04 -7.12
C VAL A 807 9.74 -6.51 -7.42
N ALA A 808 10.15 -7.29 -6.42
CA ALA A 808 10.24 -8.75 -6.54
C ALA A 808 8.86 -9.37 -6.82
N ASP A 809 8.82 -10.54 -7.46
CA ASP A 809 7.58 -11.31 -7.55
C ASP A 809 7.14 -11.79 -6.15
N PRO A 810 5.86 -11.65 -5.76
CA PRO A 810 5.41 -11.93 -4.40
C PRO A 810 5.59 -13.39 -3.97
N LEU A 811 5.33 -14.36 -4.86
CA LEU A 811 5.46 -15.79 -4.54
C LEU A 811 6.94 -16.17 -4.42
N SER A 812 7.75 -15.67 -5.34
CA SER A 812 9.20 -15.84 -5.41
C SER A 812 9.89 -15.34 -4.14
N LEU A 813 9.51 -14.15 -3.65
CA LEU A 813 9.99 -13.62 -2.36
C LEU A 813 9.54 -14.48 -1.17
N VAL A 814 8.33 -15.06 -1.21
CA VAL A 814 7.81 -15.95 -0.16
C VAL A 814 8.53 -17.30 -0.12
N VAL A 815 8.93 -17.86 -1.26
CA VAL A 815 9.75 -19.10 -1.31
C VAL A 815 11.11 -18.87 -0.66
N PHE A 816 11.78 -17.77 -1.02
CA PHE A 816 13.04 -17.35 -0.36
C PHE A 816 12.86 -17.12 1.15
N HIS A 817 11.83 -16.36 1.54
CA HIS A 817 11.50 -16.10 2.94
C HIS A 817 11.30 -17.40 3.75
N ARG A 818 10.63 -18.41 3.18
CA ARG A 818 10.40 -19.71 3.85
C ARG A 818 11.69 -20.48 4.11
N GLN A 819 12.66 -20.47 3.19
CA GLN A 819 13.98 -21.07 3.45
C GLN A 819 14.71 -20.36 4.60
N VAL A 820 14.67 -19.03 4.65
CA VAL A 820 15.25 -18.25 5.75
C VAL A 820 14.49 -18.48 7.07
N MET A 821 13.16 -18.64 7.05
CA MET A 821 12.39 -19.03 8.23
C MET A 821 12.84 -20.40 8.78
N LYS A 822 13.03 -21.39 7.90
CA LYS A 822 13.52 -22.72 8.26
C LYS A 822 14.89 -22.64 8.93
N ALA A 823 15.82 -21.88 8.34
CA ALA A 823 17.17 -21.68 8.88
C ALA A 823 17.18 -20.90 10.20
N THR A 824 16.39 -19.83 10.31
CA THR A 824 16.29 -19.03 11.55
C THR A 824 15.61 -19.81 12.69
N ALA A 825 14.69 -20.74 12.38
CA ALA A 825 14.10 -21.64 13.38
C ALA A 825 15.06 -22.74 13.87
N GLN A 826 16.12 -23.04 13.12
CA GLN A 826 17.18 -24.00 13.47
C GLN A 826 18.46 -23.33 14.00
N SER A 827 18.46 -22.00 14.07
CA SER A 827 19.62 -21.18 14.41
C SER A 827 19.73 -20.89 15.91
N ASN A 828 20.95 -20.90 16.44
CA ASN A 828 21.28 -20.41 17.78
C ASN A 828 21.71 -18.93 17.81
N GLY A 829 21.83 -18.27 16.66
CA GLY A 829 22.23 -16.86 16.58
C GLY A 829 21.15 -15.89 17.04
N LYS A 830 21.58 -14.78 17.64
CA LYS A 830 20.76 -13.85 18.44
C LYS A 830 19.86 -12.93 17.61
N TYR A 831 20.28 -12.56 16.40
CA TYR A 831 19.53 -11.70 15.48
C TYR A 831 19.63 -12.20 14.03
N THR A 832 18.58 -11.94 13.24
CA THR A 832 18.67 -12.03 11.78
C THR A 832 19.14 -10.70 11.21
N LEU A 833 20.32 -10.67 10.59
CA LEU A 833 20.85 -9.47 9.94
C LEU A 833 20.26 -9.36 8.53
N VAL A 834 19.60 -8.24 8.20
CA VAL A 834 18.99 -7.99 6.89
C VAL A 834 19.55 -6.72 6.28
N HIS A 835 19.99 -6.77 5.01
CA HIS A 835 20.53 -5.60 4.31
C HIS A 835 20.15 -5.58 2.81
N CYS A 836 20.21 -4.38 2.24
CA CYS A 836 20.19 -4.15 0.78
C CYS A 836 21.30 -3.13 0.46
N SER A 837 21.06 -2.14 -0.39
CA SER A 837 21.97 -0.98 -0.54
C SER A 837 21.92 -0.06 0.69
N ALA A 838 20.77 0.57 0.95
CA ALA A 838 20.60 1.53 2.05
C ALA A 838 20.20 0.88 3.40
N GLY A 839 19.69 -0.36 3.37
CA GLY A 839 19.17 -1.02 4.57
C GLY A 839 17.82 -0.49 5.05
N VAL A 840 16.97 0.04 4.14
CA VAL A 840 15.65 0.61 4.50
C VAL A 840 14.49 0.14 3.62
N GLY A 841 14.64 0.18 2.29
CA GLY A 841 13.59 -0.21 1.33
C GLY A 841 13.29 -1.72 1.34
N ARG A 842 13.97 -2.48 0.47
CA ARG A 842 13.87 -3.96 0.38
C ARG A 842 14.02 -4.64 1.75
N THR A 843 14.96 -4.16 2.58
CA THR A 843 15.18 -4.59 3.97
C THR A 843 13.93 -4.43 4.84
N GLY A 844 13.25 -3.28 4.80
CA GLY A 844 12.01 -3.07 5.56
C GLY A 844 10.86 -3.94 5.05
N THR A 845 10.75 -4.15 3.73
CA THR A 845 9.73 -5.05 3.17
C THR A 845 9.94 -6.49 3.63
N TYR A 846 11.20 -6.97 3.66
CA TYR A 846 11.52 -8.32 4.13
C TYR A 846 11.29 -8.50 5.65
N ILE A 847 11.77 -7.56 6.48
CA ILE A 847 11.55 -7.62 7.94
C ILE A 847 10.06 -7.57 8.27
N ALA A 848 9.29 -6.72 7.58
CA ALA A 848 7.85 -6.67 7.74
C ALA A 848 7.14 -7.96 7.29
N LEU A 849 7.57 -8.59 6.20
CA LEU A 849 7.03 -9.87 5.76
C LEU A 849 7.23 -10.95 6.85
N ASP A 850 8.44 -11.07 7.39
CA ASP A 850 8.74 -12.07 8.41
C ASP A 850 8.02 -11.80 9.75
N ALA A 851 8.06 -10.57 10.26
CA ALA A 851 7.45 -10.22 11.53
C ALA A 851 5.91 -10.30 11.49
N LEU A 852 5.27 -9.79 10.44
CA LEU A 852 3.81 -9.85 10.29
C LEU A 852 3.31 -11.25 9.95
N TYR A 853 4.10 -12.07 9.25
CA TYR A 853 3.75 -13.48 9.05
C TYR A 853 3.78 -14.25 10.37
N ARG A 854 4.88 -14.11 11.16
CA ARG A 854 5.00 -14.72 12.49
C ARG A 854 3.97 -14.20 13.50
N GLU A 855 3.48 -12.97 13.34
CA GLU A 855 2.33 -12.44 14.10
C GLU A 855 1.03 -13.10 13.66
N GLY A 856 0.68 -13.00 12.38
CA GLY A 856 -0.60 -13.47 11.84
C GLY A 856 -0.82 -14.98 11.98
N GLN A 857 0.25 -15.78 11.94
CA GLN A 857 0.20 -17.21 12.28
C GLN A 857 -0.25 -17.48 13.73
N LYS A 858 -0.02 -16.53 14.66
CA LYS A 858 -0.29 -16.70 16.10
C LYS A 858 -1.55 -15.97 16.57
N SER A 859 -1.90 -14.86 15.93
CA SER A 859 -3.04 -13.99 16.32
C SER A 859 -4.24 -14.07 15.36
N GLY A 860 -4.05 -14.66 14.17
CA GLY A 860 -5.01 -14.61 13.06
C GLY A 860 -5.19 -13.21 12.45
N LYS A 861 -4.37 -12.22 12.83
CA LYS A 861 -4.50 -10.80 12.45
C LYS A 861 -3.13 -10.17 12.20
N ILE A 862 -3.09 -9.13 11.36
CA ILE A 862 -1.88 -8.35 11.07
C ILE A 862 -2.21 -6.84 11.05
N ASN A 863 -1.22 -5.98 11.29
CA ASN A 863 -1.38 -4.53 11.17
C ASN A 863 -0.18 -3.89 10.46
N VAL A 864 -0.24 -3.84 9.13
CA VAL A 864 0.85 -3.34 8.28
C VAL A 864 1.24 -1.89 8.60
N PRO A 865 0.31 -0.91 8.72
CA PRO A 865 0.67 0.46 9.09
C PRO A 865 1.35 0.56 10.45
N MET A 866 0.85 -0.17 11.46
CA MET A 866 1.41 -0.13 12.82
C MET A 866 2.83 -0.72 12.87
N TYR A 867 3.10 -1.84 12.18
CA TYR A 867 4.43 -2.42 12.21
C TYR A 867 5.44 -1.59 11.40
N VAL A 868 5.04 -1.01 10.26
CA VAL A 868 5.91 -0.06 9.52
C VAL A 868 6.14 1.22 10.32
N ARG A 869 5.15 1.73 11.07
CA ARG A 869 5.36 2.80 12.07
C ARG A 869 6.34 2.39 13.17
N THR A 870 6.35 1.13 13.59
CA THR A 870 7.29 0.60 14.61
C THR A 870 8.71 0.55 14.05
N MET A 871 8.94 -0.12 12.92
CA MET A 871 10.26 -0.14 12.26
C MET A 871 10.80 1.26 11.96
N ARG A 872 9.93 2.25 11.66
CA ARG A 872 10.34 3.64 11.40
C ARG A 872 10.71 4.44 12.65
N LYS A 873 10.43 3.96 13.87
CA LYS A 873 11.06 4.45 15.10
C LYS A 873 12.52 3.98 15.16
N ASP A 874 12.74 2.70 14.89
CA ASP A 874 14.05 2.06 15.01
C ASP A 874 15.04 2.49 13.92
N ARG A 875 14.58 2.67 12.68
CA ARG A 875 15.42 3.11 11.54
C ARG A 875 14.60 3.94 10.56
N MET A 876 15.17 5.05 10.09
CA MET A 876 14.44 5.96 9.20
C MET A 876 14.00 5.30 7.88
N ASN A 877 12.84 5.73 7.36
CA ASN A 877 12.35 5.39 6.02
C ASN A 877 12.25 3.88 5.68
N MET A 878 12.09 3.02 6.68
CA MET A 878 11.80 1.59 6.49
C MET A 878 10.57 1.42 5.59
N ILE A 879 10.71 0.63 4.52
CA ILE A 879 9.86 0.62 3.30
C ILE A 879 9.83 1.99 2.61
N GLN A 880 10.54 2.11 1.49
CA GLN A 880 10.92 3.39 0.89
C GLN A 880 10.02 3.82 -0.30
N GLY A 881 9.15 2.93 -0.79
CA GLY A 881 8.18 3.26 -1.84
C GLY A 881 6.82 2.61 -1.62
N ASP A 882 5.78 3.15 -2.25
CA ASP A 882 4.41 2.66 -2.22
C ASP A 882 4.25 1.30 -2.91
N GLU A 883 4.94 1.05 -4.02
CA GLU A 883 4.96 -0.29 -4.63
C GLU A 883 5.70 -1.33 -3.77
N GLN A 884 6.72 -0.93 -2.98
CA GLN A 884 7.35 -1.82 -1.97
C GLN A 884 6.40 -2.13 -0.80
N TYR A 885 5.51 -1.19 -0.48
CA TYR A 885 4.47 -1.34 0.53
C TYR A 885 3.32 -2.23 0.03
N LYS A 886 2.93 -2.10 -1.24
CA LYS A 886 1.99 -3.00 -1.93
C LYS A 886 2.55 -4.42 -2.08
N LEU A 887 3.84 -4.58 -2.41
CA LEU A 887 4.51 -5.89 -2.43
C LEU A 887 4.38 -6.61 -1.10
N LEU A 888 4.57 -5.91 0.04
CA LEU A 888 4.42 -6.51 1.37
C LEU A 888 3.04 -7.14 1.57
N TYR A 889 1.97 -6.44 1.19
CA TYR A 889 0.60 -6.97 1.24
C TYR A 889 0.42 -8.20 0.35
N LEU A 890 0.93 -8.16 -0.89
CA LEU A 890 0.86 -9.29 -1.83
C LEU A 890 1.65 -10.50 -1.30
N ALA A 891 2.86 -10.30 -0.79
CA ALA A 891 3.71 -11.36 -0.24
C ALA A 891 3.09 -11.96 1.04
N LEU A 892 2.47 -11.16 1.92
CA LEU A 892 1.70 -11.68 3.05
C LEU A 892 0.51 -12.53 2.59
N MET A 893 -0.22 -12.11 1.55
CA MET A 893 -1.32 -12.90 0.97
C MET A 893 -0.82 -14.24 0.44
N GLU A 894 0.30 -14.26 -0.29
CA GLU A 894 0.94 -15.49 -0.78
C GLU A 894 1.41 -16.40 0.37
N ALA A 895 2.04 -15.81 1.39
CA ALA A 895 2.58 -16.53 2.54
C ALA A 895 1.49 -17.24 3.36
N PHE A 896 0.32 -16.60 3.53
CA PHE A 896 -0.81 -17.15 4.28
C PHE A 896 -1.71 -18.08 3.46
N ASN A 897 -1.98 -17.76 2.18
CA ASN A 897 -2.96 -18.52 1.39
C ASN A 897 -2.42 -19.84 0.83
N GLY A 898 -1.13 -19.90 0.47
CA GLY A 898 -0.51 -21.09 -0.12
C GLY A 898 0.61 -21.63 0.74
N PRO A 899 0.33 -22.32 1.88
CA PRO A 899 1.34 -22.85 2.78
C PRO A 899 2.32 -23.78 2.06
N SER A 900 3.56 -23.89 2.56
CA SER A 900 4.53 -24.82 1.98
C SER A 900 4.11 -26.25 2.25
N ARG A 901 4.16 -27.08 1.20
CA ARG A 901 3.89 -28.53 1.25
C ARG A 901 5.20 -29.33 1.16
N CYS A 902 6.33 -28.67 1.40
CA CYS A 902 7.66 -29.24 1.32
C CYS A 902 7.85 -30.41 2.30
N LEU A 903 8.30 -31.55 1.78
CA LEU A 903 8.59 -32.76 2.54
C LEU A 903 10.01 -33.24 2.22
N ALA A 904 10.71 -33.76 3.24
CA ALA A 904 11.91 -34.57 3.05
C ALA A 904 11.60 -35.81 2.20
N THR A 905 12.55 -36.25 1.37
CA THR A 905 12.39 -37.34 0.39
C THR A 905 11.82 -38.62 1.00
N GLU A 906 12.28 -39.00 2.19
CA GLU A 906 11.86 -40.22 2.89
C GLU A 906 10.43 -40.10 3.43
N LYS A 907 10.02 -38.88 3.80
CA LYS A 907 8.67 -38.58 4.30
C LYS A 907 7.66 -38.50 3.16
N PHE A 908 8.05 -37.94 2.02
CA PHE A 908 7.26 -38.01 0.78
C PHE A 908 7.04 -39.46 0.36
N LEU A 909 8.12 -40.24 0.28
CA LEU A 909 8.07 -41.63 -0.15
C LEU A 909 7.20 -42.49 0.79
N ARG A 910 7.38 -42.37 2.11
CA ARG A 910 6.52 -43.04 3.09
C ARG A 910 5.05 -42.67 2.93
N LYS A 911 4.72 -41.37 2.86
CA LYS A 911 3.32 -40.93 2.64
C LYS A 911 2.72 -41.58 1.39
N TYR A 912 3.46 -41.56 0.26
CA TYR A 912 3.00 -42.18 -0.99
C TYR A 912 2.88 -43.71 -0.89
N GLN A 913 3.77 -44.37 -0.14
CA GLN A 913 3.71 -45.81 0.11
C GLN A 913 2.54 -46.18 1.03
N ASP A 914 2.38 -45.52 2.18
CA ASP A 914 1.32 -45.75 3.17
C ASP A 914 -0.07 -45.57 2.53
N GLU A 915 -0.26 -44.53 1.71
CA GLU A 915 -1.51 -44.27 0.97
C GLU A 915 -1.81 -45.34 -0.10
N ASN A 916 -0.78 -46.01 -0.65
CA ASN A 916 -0.93 -47.13 -1.59
C ASN A 916 -1.00 -48.51 -0.91
N CYS A 917 -0.47 -48.66 0.31
CA CYS A 917 -0.24 -49.98 0.94
C CYS A 917 -1.54 -50.72 1.28
N TYR A 918 -2.67 -50.00 1.33
CA TYR A 918 -4.03 -50.54 1.37
C TYR A 918 -4.40 -51.46 0.20
N THR A 919 -3.56 -51.61 -0.83
CA THR A 919 -3.76 -52.54 -1.96
C THR A 919 -3.14 -53.93 -1.75
N ASN A 920 -2.13 -54.09 -0.86
CA ASN A 920 -1.42 -55.36 -0.66
C ASN A 920 -1.72 -56.05 0.68
N CYS A 921 -2.44 -55.39 1.60
CA CYS A 921 -3.12 -56.07 2.71
C CYS A 921 -4.47 -56.60 2.22
N GLY A 922 -4.74 -57.90 2.42
CA GLY A 922 -5.83 -58.59 1.72
C GLY A 922 -7.26 -58.07 1.98
N ASN A 923 -8.07 -58.08 0.93
CA ASN A 923 -9.54 -57.93 0.94
C ASN A 923 -10.13 -56.56 1.38
N VAL A 924 -9.66 -55.45 0.81
CA VAL A 924 -10.40 -54.17 0.79
C VAL A 924 -10.46 -53.58 -0.64
N ARG A 925 -11.45 -52.72 -0.91
CA ARG A 925 -11.72 -52.13 -2.24
C ARG A 925 -10.66 -51.10 -2.66
N PRO A 926 -10.29 -51.02 -3.96
CA PRO A 926 -9.33 -50.03 -4.45
C PRO A 926 -9.92 -48.63 -4.69
N ASN A 927 -9.02 -47.64 -4.72
CA ASN A 927 -9.15 -46.32 -5.37
C ASN A 927 -10.28 -45.37 -4.92
N THR A 928 -10.20 -44.84 -3.70
CA THR A 928 -10.93 -43.60 -3.31
C THR A 928 -10.09 -42.60 -2.51
N THR A 929 -9.32 -43.03 -1.52
CA THR A 929 -8.69 -42.11 -0.53
C THR A 929 -7.63 -41.17 -1.12
N GLN A 930 -6.66 -41.70 -1.87
CA GLN A 930 -5.55 -40.91 -2.44
C GLN A 930 -6.05 -39.84 -3.41
N LYS A 931 -6.96 -40.20 -4.33
CA LYS A 931 -7.53 -39.27 -5.32
C LYS A 931 -8.33 -38.15 -4.65
N PHE A 932 -8.97 -38.41 -3.50
CA PHE A 932 -9.66 -37.37 -2.73
C PHE A 932 -8.68 -36.34 -2.14
N ALA A 933 -7.60 -36.80 -1.48
CA ALA A 933 -6.62 -35.91 -0.87
C ALA A 933 -5.88 -35.03 -1.89
N LEU A 934 -5.50 -35.60 -3.05
CA LEU A 934 -4.88 -34.85 -4.14
C LEU A 934 -5.89 -33.97 -4.90
N SER A 935 -7.18 -34.30 -4.94
CA SER A 935 -8.21 -33.40 -5.48
C SER A 935 -8.31 -32.11 -4.67
N THR A 936 -8.36 -32.17 -3.34
CA THR A 936 -8.41 -30.96 -2.50
C THR A 936 -7.17 -30.08 -2.70
N GLU A 937 -5.98 -30.66 -2.74
CA GLU A 937 -4.74 -29.92 -3.01
C GLU A 937 -4.70 -29.31 -4.43
N PHE A 938 -5.25 -30.01 -5.42
CA PHE A 938 -5.38 -29.53 -6.79
C PHE A 938 -6.43 -28.41 -6.93
N GLU A 939 -7.56 -28.51 -6.22
CA GLU A 939 -8.57 -27.45 -6.14
C GLU A 939 -8.00 -26.19 -5.48
N GLU A 940 -7.20 -26.32 -4.42
CA GLU A 940 -6.42 -25.21 -3.85
C GLU A 940 -5.43 -24.62 -4.87
N LEU A 941 -4.68 -25.45 -5.61
CA LEU A 941 -3.74 -25.00 -6.64
C LEU A 941 -4.45 -24.11 -7.68
N LEU A 942 -5.61 -24.54 -8.18
CA LEU A 942 -6.45 -23.76 -9.10
C LEU A 942 -7.00 -22.48 -8.46
N ALA A 943 -7.47 -22.52 -7.21
CA ALA A 943 -7.97 -21.34 -6.49
C ALA A 943 -6.89 -20.29 -6.15
N LEU A 944 -5.62 -20.70 -6.14
CA LEU A 944 -4.44 -19.85 -5.95
C LEU A 944 -3.72 -19.46 -7.25
N ARG A 945 -4.27 -19.83 -8.41
CA ARG A 945 -3.74 -19.45 -9.73
C ARG A 945 -3.82 -17.93 -9.93
N LYS A 946 -2.75 -17.32 -10.46
CA LYS A 946 -2.69 -15.89 -10.76
C LYS A 946 -3.68 -15.55 -11.87
N VAL A 947 -4.57 -14.59 -11.63
CA VAL A 947 -5.52 -14.11 -12.64
C VAL A 947 -4.90 -12.97 -13.42
N TYR A 948 -4.86 -13.11 -14.74
CA TYR A 948 -4.41 -12.10 -15.70
C TYR A 948 -5.61 -11.42 -16.38
N SER A 949 -5.39 -10.22 -16.91
CA SER A 949 -6.38 -9.46 -17.68
C SER A 949 -6.20 -9.67 -19.17
N ASN A 950 -7.19 -9.27 -19.99
CA ASN A 950 -7.09 -9.40 -21.45
C ASN A 950 -5.89 -8.63 -22.04
N LYS A 951 -5.37 -7.59 -21.36
CA LYS A 951 -4.18 -6.83 -21.80
C LYS A 951 -2.89 -7.62 -21.64
N ASP A 952 -2.85 -8.56 -20.69
CA ASP A 952 -1.67 -9.38 -20.42
C ASP A 952 -1.46 -10.50 -21.47
N TYR A 953 -2.26 -10.52 -22.54
CA TYR A 953 -2.21 -11.48 -23.65
C TYR A 953 -2.36 -10.79 -25.03
N GLU A 954 -2.00 -9.51 -25.15
CA GLU A 954 -2.31 -8.69 -26.35
C GLU A 954 -1.66 -9.22 -27.64
N LEU A 955 -0.38 -9.64 -27.60
CA LEU A 955 0.25 -10.29 -28.76
C LEU A 955 -0.40 -11.64 -29.09
N GLY A 956 -0.81 -12.41 -28.08
CA GLY A 956 -1.48 -13.71 -28.28
C GLY A 956 -2.84 -13.58 -28.95
N GLN A 957 -3.63 -12.57 -28.57
CA GLN A 957 -4.95 -12.28 -29.13
C GLN A 957 -4.87 -11.66 -30.54
N THR A 958 -3.84 -10.87 -30.83
CA THR A 958 -3.63 -10.31 -32.18
C THR A 958 -3.12 -11.36 -33.19
N HIS A 959 -2.53 -12.46 -32.72
CA HIS A 959 -1.94 -13.52 -33.55
C HIS A 959 -2.68 -14.87 -33.42
N LEU A 960 -4.02 -14.87 -33.31
CA LEU A 960 -4.81 -16.11 -33.13
C LEU A 960 -4.59 -17.20 -34.20
N SER A 961 -4.26 -16.85 -35.44
CA SER A 961 -3.93 -17.80 -36.51
C SER A 961 -2.51 -18.38 -36.42
N ALA A 962 -1.67 -17.87 -35.53
CA ALA A 962 -0.37 -18.43 -35.19
C ALA A 962 -0.44 -19.37 -33.97
N ASN A 963 -1.62 -19.55 -33.35
CA ASN A 963 -1.80 -20.39 -32.17
C ASN A 963 -2.39 -21.76 -32.55
N TYR A 964 -1.72 -22.83 -32.14
CA TYR A 964 -2.16 -24.21 -32.34
C TYR A 964 -3.46 -24.49 -31.53
N THR A 965 -3.57 -23.89 -30.35
CA THR A 965 -4.81 -23.85 -29.55
C THR A 965 -5.14 -22.40 -29.20
N GLN A 966 -6.25 -21.89 -29.74
CA GLN A 966 -6.63 -20.47 -29.62
C GLN A 966 -6.92 -20.01 -28.18
N ASN A 967 -7.16 -20.94 -27.26
CA ASN A 967 -7.47 -20.67 -25.85
C ASN A 967 -6.24 -20.72 -24.93
N VAL A 968 -5.05 -21.08 -25.43
CA VAL A 968 -3.82 -21.21 -24.63
C VAL A 968 -2.80 -20.22 -25.16
N LEU A 969 -2.75 -19.03 -24.55
CA LEU A 969 -1.98 -17.89 -25.03
C LEU A 969 -0.78 -17.59 -24.11
N PRO A 970 0.35 -17.12 -24.64
CA PRO A 970 1.48 -16.70 -23.82
C PRO A 970 1.13 -15.40 -23.09
N VAL A 971 1.47 -15.32 -21.81
CA VAL A 971 1.39 -14.06 -21.05
C VAL A 971 2.49 -13.11 -21.55
N GLU A 972 2.10 -11.89 -21.92
CA GLU A 972 2.95 -10.85 -22.52
C GLU A 972 4.26 -10.61 -21.74
N GLN A 973 4.19 -10.66 -20.41
CA GLN A 973 5.35 -10.49 -19.52
C GLN A 973 6.48 -11.53 -19.73
N TYR A 974 6.19 -12.71 -20.26
CA TYR A 974 7.14 -13.84 -20.37
C TYR A 974 7.32 -14.35 -21.81
N ILE A 975 6.74 -13.69 -22.80
CA ILE A 975 6.75 -14.18 -24.19
C ILE A 975 8.15 -14.16 -24.81
N CYS A 976 8.47 -15.19 -25.60
CA CYS A 976 9.69 -15.24 -26.40
C CYS A 976 9.53 -14.43 -27.69
N HIS A 977 9.73 -13.10 -27.63
CA HIS A 977 9.72 -12.23 -28.82
C HIS A 977 10.82 -12.64 -29.83
N LEU A 978 10.46 -12.81 -31.10
CA LEU A 978 11.41 -13.19 -32.16
C LEU A 978 12.10 -11.98 -32.81
N SER A 979 13.31 -12.18 -33.30
CA SER A 979 14.08 -11.19 -34.08
C SER A 979 13.32 -10.74 -35.34
N TYR A 980 13.25 -9.44 -35.64
CA TYR A 980 12.44 -8.95 -36.76
C TYR A 980 12.93 -9.45 -38.13
N VAL A 981 12.05 -10.10 -38.89
CA VAL A 981 12.29 -10.55 -40.27
C VAL A 981 11.19 -9.99 -41.18
N ARG A 982 11.57 -9.33 -42.28
CA ARG A 982 10.64 -8.66 -43.19
C ARG A 982 9.63 -9.65 -43.79
N GLY A 983 8.34 -9.45 -43.52
CA GLY A 983 7.25 -10.31 -44.00
C GLY A 983 6.88 -11.46 -43.04
N ARG A 984 7.62 -11.64 -41.94
CA ARG A 984 7.24 -12.49 -40.79
C ARG A 984 6.75 -11.62 -39.64
N ASN A 985 6.01 -12.21 -38.70
CA ASN A 985 5.70 -11.57 -37.41
C ASN A 985 6.89 -11.76 -36.42
N THR A 986 6.81 -11.15 -35.25
CA THR A 986 7.77 -11.31 -34.13
C THR A 986 7.20 -12.22 -33.01
N TYR A 987 6.20 -13.04 -33.34
CA TYR A 987 5.39 -13.80 -32.38
C TYR A 987 5.58 -15.31 -32.58
N TYR A 988 5.95 -16.00 -31.51
CA TYR A 988 5.74 -17.43 -31.38
C TYR A 988 5.04 -17.68 -30.05
N ASN A 989 4.12 -18.64 -30.00
CA ASN A 989 3.45 -19.01 -28.76
C ASN A 989 4.39 -19.85 -27.88
N ALA A 990 5.29 -19.15 -27.19
CA ALA A 990 6.24 -19.71 -26.24
C ALA A 990 6.54 -18.71 -25.12
N VAL A 991 6.77 -19.23 -23.92
CA VAL A 991 7.13 -18.44 -22.73
C VAL A 991 8.46 -18.89 -22.15
N LEU A 992 9.21 -17.93 -21.64
CA LEU A 992 10.50 -18.11 -20.97
C LEU A 992 10.28 -18.55 -19.51
N LEU A 993 11.01 -19.58 -19.10
CA LEU A 993 10.92 -20.24 -17.80
C LEU A 993 12.29 -20.36 -17.14
N GLN A 994 12.26 -20.51 -15.82
CA GLN A 994 13.40 -20.91 -15.01
C GLN A 994 13.26 -22.36 -14.56
N SER A 995 14.39 -22.96 -14.21
CA SER A 995 14.48 -24.20 -13.47
C SER A 995 14.57 -23.90 -11.96
N PHE A 996 14.90 -24.89 -11.13
CA PHE A 996 15.12 -24.65 -9.70
C PHE A 996 16.48 -23.96 -9.47
N LEU A 997 17.46 -24.25 -10.35
CA LEU A 997 18.86 -23.84 -10.21
C LEU A 997 19.27 -22.68 -11.13
N GLU A 998 18.83 -22.70 -12.38
CA GLU A 998 19.11 -21.68 -13.40
C GLU A 998 17.88 -20.82 -13.71
N LYS A 999 18.09 -19.50 -13.83
CA LYS A 999 17.08 -18.54 -14.28
C LYS A 999 17.01 -18.48 -15.81
N ASP A 1000 15.81 -18.27 -16.36
CA ASP A 1000 15.58 -17.94 -17.78
C ASP A 1000 16.25 -18.92 -18.77
N CYS A 1001 16.36 -20.20 -18.38
CA CYS A 1001 17.11 -21.26 -19.05
C CYS A 1001 16.24 -22.25 -19.85
N MET A 1002 14.92 -22.22 -19.65
CA MET A 1002 13.97 -23.11 -20.29
C MET A 1002 12.89 -22.32 -21.04
N ILE A 1003 12.27 -22.94 -22.04
CA ILE A 1003 11.21 -22.34 -22.86
C ILE A 1003 10.10 -23.37 -23.03
N SER A 1004 8.84 -22.97 -22.84
CA SER A 1004 7.67 -23.80 -23.11
C SER A 1004 6.91 -23.24 -24.31
N GLY A 1005 6.83 -24.00 -25.40
CA GLY A 1005 6.22 -23.56 -26.66
C GLY A 1005 5.24 -24.57 -27.26
N GLN A 1006 4.39 -24.10 -28.16
CA GLN A 1006 3.53 -24.99 -28.96
C GLN A 1006 4.32 -25.71 -30.08
N TYR A 1007 3.80 -26.83 -30.59
CA TYR A 1007 4.28 -27.44 -31.84
C TYR A 1007 4.25 -26.45 -33.02
N PRO A 1008 5.20 -26.54 -33.96
CA PRO A 1008 5.19 -25.71 -35.16
C PRO A 1008 3.96 -26.00 -36.02
N LEU A 1009 3.15 -24.97 -36.28
CA LEU A 1009 2.17 -25.00 -37.36
C LEU A 1009 2.89 -24.98 -38.74
N PRO A 1010 2.30 -25.52 -39.83
CA PRO A 1010 3.00 -25.68 -41.12
C PRO A 1010 3.65 -24.40 -41.65
N ASP A 1011 2.91 -23.30 -41.69
CA ASP A 1011 3.39 -22.00 -42.19
C ASP A 1011 4.43 -21.36 -41.26
N TYR A 1012 4.42 -21.73 -39.98
CA TYR A 1012 5.24 -21.16 -38.89
C TYR A 1012 6.48 -22.01 -38.58
N THR A 1013 6.86 -22.90 -39.50
CA THR A 1013 8.04 -23.76 -39.37
C THR A 1013 9.36 -22.98 -39.35
N GLU A 1014 9.47 -21.87 -40.10
CA GLU A 1014 10.61 -20.96 -40.01
C GLU A 1014 10.68 -20.26 -38.64
N ASP A 1015 9.53 -20.01 -38.03
CA ASP A 1015 9.42 -19.26 -36.77
C ASP A 1015 9.83 -20.13 -35.56
N LEU A 1016 9.70 -21.46 -35.67
CA LEU A 1016 10.38 -22.40 -34.76
C LEU A 1016 11.91 -22.35 -34.90
N LEU A 1017 12.45 -22.19 -36.11
CA LEU A 1017 13.90 -22.12 -36.31
C LEU A 1017 14.46 -20.78 -35.79
N ARG A 1018 13.66 -19.71 -35.91
CA ARG A 1018 13.92 -18.42 -35.27
C ARG A 1018 13.94 -18.53 -33.75
N ILE A 1019 12.92 -19.08 -33.08
CA ILE A 1019 12.96 -19.19 -31.61
C ILE A 1019 14.12 -20.08 -31.13
N ILE A 1020 14.44 -21.16 -31.85
CA ILE A 1020 15.61 -21.99 -31.56
C ILE A 1020 16.88 -21.15 -31.58
N ARG A 1021 17.12 -20.37 -32.64
CA ARG A 1021 18.37 -19.60 -32.80
C ARG A 1021 18.43 -18.32 -31.96
N ASP A 1022 17.34 -17.54 -31.92
CA ASP A 1022 17.24 -16.27 -31.19
C ASP A 1022 17.46 -16.46 -29.67
N PHE A 1023 17.02 -17.60 -29.12
CA PHE A 1023 17.14 -17.91 -27.69
C PHE A 1023 18.23 -18.95 -27.37
N ASP A 1024 19.05 -19.35 -28.35
CA ASP A 1024 20.11 -20.36 -28.21
C ASP A 1024 19.61 -21.69 -27.59
N ALA A 1025 18.44 -22.17 -28.05
CA ALA A 1025 17.84 -23.40 -27.57
C ALA A 1025 18.49 -24.64 -28.21
N ARG A 1026 19.57 -25.11 -27.60
CA ARG A 1026 20.36 -26.26 -28.09
C ARG A 1026 19.68 -27.60 -27.89
N ILE A 1027 18.77 -27.71 -26.92
CA ILE A 1027 18.03 -28.94 -26.60
C ILE A 1027 16.56 -28.69 -26.89
N VAL A 1028 15.98 -29.44 -27.84
CA VAL A 1028 14.60 -29.28 -28.30
C VAL A 1028 13.83 -30.57 -28.06
N VAL A 1029 12.77 -30.52 -27.25
CA VAL A 1029 12.04 -31.70 -26.77
C VAL A 1029 10.62 -31.68 -27.31
N PHE A 1030 10.24 -32.70 -28.08
CA PHE A 1030 8.87 -32.92 -28.52
C PHE A 1030 8.21 -33.99 -27.66
N LEU A 1031 7.15 -33.63 -26.93
CA LEU A 1031 6.39 -34.55 -26.07
C LEU A 1031 5.39 -35.42 -26.86
N CYS A 1032 5.80 -35.82 -28.07
CA CYS A 1032 5.12 -36.71 -29.01
C CYS A 1032 6.14 -37.26 -30.03
N PRO A 1033 5.75 -38.18 -30.95
CA PRO A 1033 6.59 -38.54 -32.10
C PRO A 1033 6.60 -37.39 -33.12
N VAL A 1034 7.77 -36.89 -33.52
CA VAL A 1034 7.91 -35.71 -34.42
C VAL A 1034 7.23 -35.97 -35.77
N LYS A 1035 7.32 -37.20 -36.27
CA LYS A 1035 6.66 -37.65 -37.51
C LYS A 1035 5.12 -37.56 -37.50
N ASP A 1036 4.49 -37.47 -36.33
CA ASP A 1036 3.03 -37.37 -36.21
C ASP A 1036 2.59 -35.88 -36.34
N LEU A 1037 3.53 -34.92 -36.39
CA LEU A 1037 3.29 -33.51 -36.68
C LEU A 1037 3.25 -33.25 -38.19
N ALA A 1038 2.16 -32.67 -38.70
CA ALA A 1038 1.98 -32.36 -40.12
C ALA A 1038 3.13 -31.49 -40.71
N SER A 1039 3.63 -30.55 -39.92
CA SER A 1039 4.73 -29.65 -40.25
C SER A 1039 6.11 -30.30 -40.30
N SER A 1040 6.31 -31.47 -39.70
CA SER A 1040 7.62 -32.15 -39.63
C SER A 1040 8.22 -32.42 -41.01
N SER A 1041 7.37 -32.78 -41.98
CA SER A 1041 7.76 -33.04 -43.37
C SER A 1041 8.46 -31.85 -44.04
N THR A 1042 8.11 -30.62 -43.64
CA THR A 1042 8.66 -29.37 -44.17
C THR A 1042 10.09 -29.11 -43.67
N TRP A 1043 10.37 -29.32 -42.39
CA TRP A 1043 11.61 -28.86 -41.76
C TRP A 1043 12.53 -29.97 -41.22
N PHE A 1044 12.01 -31.12 -40.80
CA PHE A 1044 12.81 -32.15 -40.15
C PHE A 1044 13.51 -33.04 -41.19
N PRO A 1045 14.86 -33.12 -41.20
CA PRO A 1045 15.59 -33.92 -42.19
C PRO A 1045 15.63 -35.41 -41.83
N THR A 1046 15.53 -36.28 -42.83
CA THR A 1046 15.96 -37.69 -42.71
C THR A 1046 17.48 -37.81 -42.89
N LYS A 1047 18.04 -38.99 -42.63
CA LYS A 1047 19.50 -39.25 -42.66
C LYS A 1047 20.22 -38.90 -43.98
N THR A 1048 19.46 -38.82 -45.09
CA THR A 1048 19.97 -38.49 -46.44
C THR A 1048 19.43 -37.16 -46.99
N GLN A 1049 18.63 -36.43 -46.21
CA GLN A 1049 18.01 -35.17 -46.65
C GLN A 1049 18.66 -33.95 -46.01
N VAL A 1050 18.73 -32.87 -46.80
CA VAL A 1050 18.97 -31.51 -46.31
C VAL A 1050 17.66 -30.72 -46.51
N LYS A 1051 17.25 -29.95 -45.52
CA LYS A 1051 16.03 -29.14 -45.56
C LYS A 1051 16.39 -27.66 -45.63
N PHE A 1052 15.66 -26.90 -46.43
CA PHE A 1052 15.86 -25.46 -46.63
C PHE A 1052 14.56 -24.73 -46.27
N ILE A 1053 14.60 -23.82 -45.30
CA ILE A 1053 13.44 -23.11 -44.77
C ILE A 1053 13.82 -21.65 -44.63
N GLY A 1054 13.39 -20.79 -45.56
CA GLY A 1054 13.72 -19.37 -45.58
C GLY A 1054 15.23 -19.10 -45.63
N ASN A 1055 15.79 -18.62 -44.52
CA ASN A 1055 17.23 -18.38 -44.36
C ASN A 1055 18.01 -19.52 -43.67
N PHE A 1056 17.34 -20.61 -43.30
CA PHE A 1056 17.94 -21.75 -42.59
C PHE A 1056 18.18 -22.96 -43.49
N THR A 1057 19.29 -23.67 -43.25
CA THR A 1057 19.60 -24.99 -43.80
C THR A 1057 19.76 -25.98 -42.66
N ILE A 1058 19.02 -27.09 -42.68
CA ILE A 1058 19.03 -28.12 -41.62
C ILE A 1058 19.61 -29.42 -42.17
N LYS A 1059 20.60 -29.96 -41.46
CA LYS A 1059 21.32 -31.19 -41.81
C LYS A 1059 21.25 -32.19 -40.65
N HIS A 1060 20.95 -33.45 -40.95
CA HIS A 1060 21.05 -34.55 -39.98
C HIS A 1060 22.53 -34.88 -39.68
N VAL A 1061 22.88 -35.08 -38.40
CA VAL A 1061 24.21 -35.56 -37.98
C VAL A 1061 24.14 -37.04 -37.59
N ASN A 1062 23.55 -37.35 -36.44
CA ASN A 1062 23.40 -38.70 -35.94
C ASN A 1062 22.08 -38.87 -35.19
N GLU A 1063 21.74 -40.14 -34.89
CA GLU A 1063 20.50 -40.54 -34.25
C GLU A 1063 20.81 -41.65 -33.24
N ALA A 1064 20.24 -41.54 -32.05
CA ALA A 1064 20.33 -42.52 -30.97
C ALA A 1064 18.92 -42.82 -30.42
N LYS A 1065 18.74 -43.98 -29.78
CA LYS A 1065 17.44 -44.43 -29.27
C LYS A 1065 17.60 -45.10 -27.92
N GLY A 1066 17.01 -44.51 -26.88
CA GLY A 1066 16.84 -45.12 -25.56
C GLY A 1066 15.52 -45.89 -25.46
N SER A 1067 15.12 -46.24 -24.24
CA SER A 1067 13.92 -47.05 -23.96
C SER A 1067 12.64 -46.41 -24.48
N HIS A 1068 12.38 -45.16 -24.06
CA HIS A 1068 11.16 -44.42 -24.37
C HIS A 1068 11.40 -43.10 -25.10
N VAL A 1069 12.66 -42.79 -25.40
CA VAL A 1069 13.13 -41.51 -25.96
C VAL A 1069 13.97 -41.79 -27.21
N LYS A 1070 13.83 -40.96 -28.23
CA LYS A 1070 14.68 -40.99 -29.42
C LYS A 1070 15.34 -39.63 -29.62
N MET A 1071 16.65 -39.64 -29.80
CA MET A 1071 17.50 -38.45 -29.91
C MET A 1071 18.03 -38.33 -31.33
N THR A 1072 17.98 -37.14 -31.91
CA THR A 1072 18.46 -36.83 -33.26
C THR A 1072 19.26 -35.53 -33.21
N LYS A 1073 20.57 -35.56 -33.48
CA LYS A 1073 21.40 -34.35 -33.49
C LYS A 1073 21.46 -33.76 -34.89
N LEU A 1074 21.25 -32.46 -34.98
CA LEU A 1074 21.12 -31.69 -36.23
C LEU A 1074 22.12 -30.52 -36.24
N VAL A 1075 22.45 -30.03 -37.43
CA VAL A 1075 23.07 -28.71 -37.63
C VAL A 1075 22.06 -27.78 -38.28
N LEU A 1076 21.86 -26.62 -37.65
CA LEU A 1076 21.10 -25.48 -38.14
C LEU A 1076 22.07 -24.39 -38.61
N GLN A 1077 22.27 -24.29 -39.93
CA GLN A 1077 23.08 -23.25 -40.56
C GLN A 1077 22.17 -22.08 -40.96
N ALA A 1078 22.65 -20.83 -40.80
CA ALA A 1078 21.97 -19.63 -41.30
C ALA A 1078 22.88 -18.92 -42.31
N LYS A 1079 22.32 -18.27 -43.34
CA LYS A 1079 23.09 -17.70 -44.47
C LYS A 1079 24.23 -16.73 -44.08
N GLU A 1080 24.12 -16.08 -42.93
CA GLU A 1080 25.00 -14.98 -42.51
C GLU A 1080 25.77 -15.30 -41.20
N ASN A 1081 25.62 -16.50 -40.63
CA ASN A 1081 25.97 -16.75 -39.22
C ASN A 1081 26.24 -18.24 -38.92
N ASN A 1082 27.15 -18.51 -37.97
CA ASN A 1082 27.78 -19.81 -37.69
C ASN A 1082 26.83 -21.01 -37.51
N ASP A 1083 27.37 -22.22 -37.74
CA ASP A 1083 26.70 -23.49 -37.53
C ASP A 1083 26.23 -23.69 -36.06
N MET A 1084 24.92 -23.80 -35.87
CA MET A 1084 24.33 -24.12 -34.57
C MET A 1084 24.02 -25.62 -34.51
N ARG A 1085 24.76 -26.38 -33.69
CA ARG A 1085 24.40 -27.77 -33.36
C ARG A 1085 23.25 -27.78 -32.37
N ILE A 1086 22.23 -28.61 -32.63
CA ILE A 1086 21.09 -28.82 -31.73
C ILE A 1086 20.80 -30.31 -31.57
N THR A 1087 20.33 -30.70 -30.38
CA THR A 1087 19.81 -32.04 -30.10
C THR A 1087 18.29 -31.98 -30.05
N VAL A 1088 17.61 -32.76 -30.90
CA VAL A 1088 16.16 -32.93 -30.87
C VAL A 1088 15.82 -34.27 -30.21
N LEU A 1089 15.01 -34.24 -29.15
CA LEU A 1089 14.47 -35.42 -28.48
C LEU A 1089 12.97 -35.56 -28.81
N GLU A 1090 12.52 -36.77 -29.10
CA GLU A 1090 11.11 -37.11 -29.31
C GLU A 1090 10.69 -38.30 -28.43
N CYS A 1091 9.41 -38.35 -28.06
CA CYS A 1091 8.81 -39.41 -27.23
C CYS A 1091 7.96 -40.35 -28.09
N PRO A 1092 8.49 -41.46 -28.66
CA PRO A 1092 7.84 -42.20 -29.74
C PRO A 1092 6.57 -42.97 -29.32
N THR A 1093 6.37 -43.15 -28.02
CA THR A 1093 5.20 -43.80 -27.40
C THR A 1093 4.13 -42.80 -26.96
N TRP A 1094 4.46 -41.53 -26.74
CA TRP A 1094 3.56 -40.55 -26.13
C TRP A 1094 2.66 -39.85 -27.17
N LYS A 1095 1.76 -40.59 -27.82
CA LYS A 1095 0.87 -40.01 -28.84
C LYS A 1095 -0.12 -39.01 -28.25
N GLU A 1096 -0.48 -38.00 -29.03
CA GLU A 1096 -1.50 -37.00 -28.67
C GLU A 1096 -2.85 -37.65 -28.29
N ARG A 1097 -3.58 -37.01 -27.38
CA ARG A 1097 -4.87 -37.46 -26.81
C ARG A 1097 -4.87 -38.81 -26.07
N GLN A 1098 -3.75 -39.54 -26.00
CA GLN A 1098 -3.61 -40.69 -25.10
C GLN A 1098 -3.13 -40.24 -23.71
N SER A 1099 -3.76 -40.78 -22.66
CA SER A 1099 -3.24 -40.71 -21.30
C SER A 1099 -2.05 -41.65 -21.14
N THR A 1100 -1.03 -41.24 -20.39
CA THR A 1100 0.19 -42.04 -20.17
C THR A 1100 -0.07 -43.16 -19.17
N ALA A 1101 -0.39 -44.35 -19.69
CA ALA A 1101 -0.39 -45.57 -18.90
C ALA A 1101 1.01 -45.92 -18.38
N ASP A 1102 2.07 -45.51 -19.08
CA ASP A 1102 3.47 -45.65 -18.63
C ASP A 1102 4.04 -44.30 -18.16
N LYS A 1103 4.36 -44.26 -16.87
CA LYS A 1103 4.95 -43.12 -16.15
C LYS A 1103 6.42 -42.90 -16.51
N ARG A 1104 7.14 -43.94 -16.95
CA ARG A 1104 8.58 -43.92 -17.20
C ARG A 1104 8.97 -43.09 -18.42
N VAL A 1105 8.06 -42.93 -19.38
CA VAL A 1105 8.27 -42.08 -20.56
C VAL A 1105 8.64 -40.64 -20.17
N LEU A 1106 7.98 -40.07 -19.16
CA LEU A 1106 8.29 -38.72 -18.67
C LEU A 1106 9.62 -38.68 -17.90
N LEU A 1107 9.90 -39.70 -17.10
CA LEU A 1107 11.14 -39.77 -16.32
C LEU A 1107 12.37 -39.90 -17.23
N ASP A 1108 12.30 -40.77 -18.24
CA ASP A 1108 13.38 -41.02 -19.18
C ASP A 1108 13.68 -39.78 -20.04
N VAL A 1109 12.67 -39.06 -20.55
CA VAL A 1109 12.94 -37.83 -21.33
C VAL A 1109 13.57 -36.74 -20.46
N ILE A 1110 13.23 -36.64 -19.18
CA ILE A 1110 13.86 -35.69 -18.25
C ILE A 1110 15.31 -36.11 -17.95
N LYS A 1111 15.59 -37.41 -17.80
CA LYS A 1111 16.96 -37.94 -17.63
C LYS A 1111 17.84 -37.62 -18.85
N GLU A 1112 17.38 -37.93 -20.07
CA GLU A 1112 18.12 -37.65 -21.31
C GLU A 1112 18.37 -36.14 -21.49
N VAL A 1113 17.38 -35.28 -21.20
CA VAL A 1113 17.53 -33.81 -21.25
C VAL A 1113 18.58 -33.32 -20.26
N LYS A 1114 18.59 -33.83 -19.01
CA LYS A 1114 19.63 -33.47 -18.02
C LYS A 1114 21.01 -33.94 -18.46
N THR A 1115 21.14 -35.14 -19.02
CA THR A 1115 22.40 -35.68 -19.55
C THR A 1115 22.96 -34.83 -20.69
N GLU A 1116 22.12 -34.40 -21.65
CA GLU A 1116 22.55 -33.51 -22.73
C GLU A 1116 22.88 -32.09 -22.23
N LYS A 1117 22.14 -31.56 -21.24
CA LYS A 1117 22.34 -30.24 -20.63
C LYS A 1117 23.66 -30.14 -19.85
N ILE A 1118 24.14 -31.22 -19.22
CA ILE A 1118 25.48 -31.29 -18.61
C ILE A 1118 26.59 -31.05 -19.65
N ASN A 1119 26.37 -31.49 -20.89
CA ASN A 1119 27.37 -31.46 -21.97
C ASN A 1119 27.16 -30.31 -22.97
N THR A 1120 26.12 -29.49 -22.80
CA THR A 1120 25.68 -28.50 -23.81
C THR A 1120 25.22 -27.21 -23.14
N GLU A 1121 26.04 -26.15 -23.24
CA GLU A 1121 25.60 -24.80 -22.93
C GLU A 1121 24.47 -24.36 -23.87
N GLY A 1122 23.45 -23.68 -23.33
CA GLY A 1122 22.27 -23.24 -24.07
C GLY A 1122 20.96 -23.45 -23.29
N ARG A 1123 19.84 -23.13 -23.95
CA ARG A 1123 18.48 -23.30 -23.40
C ARG A 1123 17.82 -24.63 -23.80
N ILE A 1124 16.84 -25.05 -23.00
CA ILE A 1124 15.97 -26.19 -23.27
C ILE A 1124 14.62 -25.68 -23.76
N LEU A 1125 14.23 -26.00 -24.99
CA LEU A 1125 12.90 -25.73 -25.56
C LEU A 1125 12.06 -27.00 -25.49
N VAL A 1126 10.97 -26.97 -24.72
CA VAL A 1126 10.02 -28.10 -24.61
C VAL A 1126 8.72 -27.74 -25.32
N LEU A 1127 8.23 -28.69 -26.12
CA LEU A 1127 7.14 -28.50 -27.05
C LEU A 1127 6.03 -29.53 -26.82
N SER A 1128 4.80 -29.02 -26.72
CA SER A 1128 3.56 -29.80 -26.75
C SER A 1128 2.54 -29.15 -27.69
N SER A 1129 1.35 -29.74 -27.85
CA SER A 1129 0.31 -29.23 -28.76
C SER A 1129 -0.07 -27.78 -28.48
N ASP A 1130 -0.25 -27.40 -27.23
CA ASP A 1130 -0.63 -26.06 -26.78
C ASP A 1130 0.47 -25.32 -26.01
N GLY A 1131 1.66 -25.94 -25.85
CA GLY A 1131 2.75 -25.44 -25.01
C GLY A 1131 2.47 -25.44 -23.51
N ALA A 1132 1.40 -26.09 -23.03
CA ALA A 1132 0.99 -26.17 -21.63
C ALA A 1132 0.70 -27.62 -21.19
N THR A 1133 -0.23 -28.30 -21.84
CA THR A 1133 -0.54 -29.72 -21.68
C THR A 1133 0.74 -30.54 -21.88
N ARG A 1134 1.05 -31.50 -21.00
CA ARG A 1134 2.34 -32.27 -20.94
C ARG A 1134 3.58 -31.45 -20.57
N CYS A 1135 3.73 -30.24 -21.10
CA CYS A 1135 4.82 -29.32 -20.72
C CYS A 1135 4.77 -29.01 -19.22
N GLY A 1136 3.58 -28.80 -18.64
CA GLY A 1136 3.37 -28.59 -17.21
C GLY A 1136 3.98 -29.72 -16.36
N PRO A 1137 3.56 -30.98 -16.54
CA PRO A 1137 4.18 -32.12 -15.89
C PRO A 1137 5.69 -32.23 -16.10
N PHE A 1138 6.19 -31.97 -17.31
CA PHE A 1138 7.63 -31.96 -17.59
C PHE A 1138 8.36 -30.95 -16.71
N PHE A 1139 7.94 -29.68 -16.70
CA PHE A 1139 8.61 -28.65 -15.92
C PHE A 1139 8.47 -28.85 -14.42
N VAL A 1140 7.32 -29.33 -13.93
CA VAL A 1140 7.12 -29.65 -12.50
C VAL A 1140 8.06 -30.77 -12.06
N VAL A 1141 8.11 -31.88 -12.78
CA VAL A 1141 8.99 -33.02 -12.43
C VAL A 1141 10.47 -32.64 -12.60
N TYR A 1142 10.84 -31.88 -13.64
CA TYR A 1142 12.22 -31.44 -13.87
C TYR A 1142 12.76 -30.63 -12.66
N ASN A 1143 11.98 -29.63 -12.22
CA ASN A 1143 12.29 -28.79 -11.05
C ASN A 1143 12.30 -29.62 -9.75
N ALA A 1144 11.32 -30.50 -9.54
CA ALA A 1144 11.25 -31.33 -8.33
C ALA A 1144 12.45 -32.28 -8.20
N LEU A 1145 12.95 -32.83 -9.32
CA LEU A 1145 14.17 -33.65 -9.33
C LEU A 1145 15.44 -32.82 -9.02
N GLU A 1146 15.49 -31.53 -9.39
CA GLU A 1146 16.59 -30.65 -8.95
C GLU A 1146 16.51 -30.34 -7.46
N GLN A 1147 15.31 -30.06 -6.93
CA GLN A 1147 15.08 -29.85 -5.49
C GLN A 1147 15.48 -31.09 -4.66
N ILE A 1148 15.10 -32.29 -5.12
CA ILE A 1148 15.49 -33.57 -4.53
C ILE A 1148 17.01 -33.74 -4.53
N THR A 1149 17.69 -33.37 -5.62
CA THR A 1149 19.14 -33.50 -5.75
C THR A 1149 19.88 -32.56 -4.79
N VAL A 1150 19.47 -31.30 -4.71
CA VAL A 1150 20.21 -30.24 -3.99
C VAL A 1150 19.81 -30.12 -2.52
N ASP A 1151 18.53 -30.26 -2.19
CA ASP A 1151 17.99 -30.03 -0.85
C ASP A 1151 17.48 -31.30 -0.14
N ARG A 1152 17.33 -32.44 -0.83
CA ARG A 1152 16.71 -33.68 -0.32
C ARG A 1152 15.26 -33.49 0.15
N GLU A 1153 14.56 -32.57 -0.51
CA GLU A 1153 13.16 -32.25 -0.25
C GLU A 1153 12.37 -32.09 -1.56
N VAL A 1154 11.04 -32.08 -1.47
CA VAL A 1154 10.14 -31.89 -2.61
C VAL A 1154 8.90 -31.07 -2.21
N ASP A 1155 8.54 -30.05 -3.00
CA ASP A 1155 7.32 -29.24 -2.87
C ASP A 1155 6.63 -29.05 -4.25
N ILE A 1156 6.03 -30.14 -4.77
CA ILE A 1156 5.34 -30.18 -6.08
C ILE A 1156 4.31 -29.04 -6.21
N PHE A 1157 3.57 -28.75 -5.14
CA PHE A 1157 2.58 -27.68 -5.08
C PHE A 1157 3.20 -26.31 -5.33
N THR A 1158 4.27 -25.96 -4.60
CA THR A 1158 4.93 -24.65 -4.76
C THR A 1158 5.59 -24.51 -6.13
N ILE A 1159 6.21 -25.56 -6.64
CA ILE A 1159 6.78 -25.62 -8.00
C ILE A 1159 5.68 -25.36 -9.06
N ALA A 1160 4.55 -26.08 -8.97
CA ALA A 1160 3.43 -25.90 -9.88
C ALA A 1160 2.89 -24.46 -9.84
N ARG A 1161 2.83 -23.82 -8.66
CA ARG A 1161 2.43 -22.40 -8.53
C ARG A 1161 3.43 -21.44 -9.19
N GLN A 1162 4.74 -21.63 -8.99
CA GLN A 1162 5.77 -20.78 -9.62
C GLN A 1162 5.78 -20.88 -11.15
N LEU A 1163 5.43 -22.06 -11.69
CA LEU A 1163 5.25 -22.27 -13.13
C LEU A 1163 3.93 -21.68 -13.64
N GLN A 1164 2.81 -21.85 -12.91
CA GLN A 1164 1.50 -21.27 -13.27
C GLN A 1164 1.48 -19.73 -13.28
N VAL A 1165 2.43 -19.06 -12.62
CA VAL A 1165 2.63 -17.61 -12.77
C VAL A 1165 3.09 -17.24 -14.20
N ARG A 1166 3.84 -18.10 -14.89
CA ARG A 1166 4.43 -17.84 -16.22
C ARG A 1166 3.59 -18.39 -17.37
N ARG A 1167 2.89 -19.51 -17.17
CA ARG A 1167 1.84 -20.02 -18.07
C ARG A 1167 0.71 -20.60 -17.24
N THR A 1168 -0.44 -19.94 -17.22
CA THR A 1168 -1.56 -20.28 -16.32
C THR A 1168 -2.09 -21.69 -16.54
N GLU A 1169 -1.93 -22.26 -17.73
CA GLU A 1169 -2.53 -23.53 -18.12
C GLU A 1169 -1.71 -24.76 -17.69
N PHE A 1170 -0.49 -24.58 -17.17
CA PHE A 1170 0.33 -25.71 -16.70
C PHE A 1170 -0.36 -26.51 -15.59
N VAL A 1171 -0.46 -27.83 -15.81
CA VAL A 1171 -1.07 -28.77 -14.86
C VAL A 1171 -2.48 -28.30 -14.48
N SER A 1172 -3.34 -28.20 -15.50
CA SER A 1172 -4.75 -27.78 -15.36
C SER A 1172 -5.71 -28.96 -15.22
N THR A 1173 -5.19 -30.18 -15.06
CA THR A 1173 -5.99 -31.38 -14.80
C THR A 1173 -5.45 -32.16 -13.62
N LEU A 1174 -6.34 -32.81 -12.87
CA LEU A 1174 -5.95 -33.65 -11.73
C LEU A 1174 -5.07 -34.84 -12.16
N ASP A 1175 -5.28 -35.36 -13.36
CA ASP A 1175 -4.49 -36.47 -13.90
C ASP A 1175 -3.05 -36.02 -14.26
N GLU A 1176 -2.85 -34.79 -14.75
CA GLU A 1176 -1.50 -34.19 -14.88
C GLU A 1176 -0.84 -33.94 -13.52
N TYR A 1177 -1.60 -33.55 -12.49
CA TYR A 1177 -1.07 -33.33 -11.14
C TYR A 1177 -0.68 -34.66 -10.47
N GLN A 1178 -1.50 -35.70 -10.62
CA GLN A 1178 -1.21 -37.07 -10.21
C GLN A 1178 0.05 -37.61 -10.90
N LEU A 1179 0.20 -37.37 -12.22
CA LEU A 1179 1.40 -37.78 -12.97
C LEU A 1179 2.69 -37.19 -12.38
N CYS A 1180 2.66 -35.95 -11.89
CA CYS A 1180 3.81 -35.33 -11.23
C CYS A 1180 4.21 -36.08 -9.95
N TYR A 1181 3.23 -36.36 -9.08
CA TYR A 1181 3.43 -37.14 -7.85
C TYR A 1181 3.93 -38.56 -8.14
N ASP A 1182 3.30 -39.22 -9.10
CA ASP A 1182 3.58 -40.60 -9.47
C ASP A 1182 4.97 -40.80 -10.08
N VAL A 1183 5.46 -39.85 -10.89
CA VAL A 1183 6.80 -39.92 -11.49
C VAL A 1183 7.90 -39.63 -10.47
N ILE A 1184 7.67 -38.72 -9.52
CA ILE A 1184 8.60 -38.48 -8.42
C ILE A 1184 8.65 -39.68 -7.45
N ALA A 1185 7.51 -40.34 -7.20
CA ALA A 1185 7.49 -41.59 -6.44
C ALA A 1185 8.23 -42.73 -7.16
N GLU A 1186 7.99 -42.93 -8.46
CA GLU A 1186 8.73 -43.91 -9.28
C GLU A 1186 10.24 -43.63 -9.27
N TYR A 1187 10.66 -42.37 -9.35
CA TYR A 1187 12.07 -41.99 -9.21
C TYR A 1187 12.63 -42.42 -7.83
N LEU A 1188 12.00 -41.99 -6.73
CA LEU A 1188 12.48 -42.28 -5.36
C LEU A 1188 12.43 -43.76 -4.98
N LEU A 1189 11.47 -44.53 -5.51
CA LEU A 1189 11.38 -45.99 -5.34
C LEU A 1189 12.57 -46.70 -5.98
N ASN A 1190 13.01 -46.24 -7.15
CA ASN A 1190 14.11 -46.85 -7.90
C ASN A 1190 15.50 -46.28 -7.52
N ASP A 1191 15.60 -45.18 -6.77
CA ASP A 1191 16.88 -44.52 -6.47
C ASP A 1191 17.84 -45.40 -5.63
N CYS A 1192 17.33 -46.42 -4.94
CA CYS A 1192 18.12 -47.52 -4.34
C CYS A 1192 18.97 -48.31 -5.36
N VAL A 1193 18.71 -48.16 -6.67
CA VAL A 1193 19.45 -48.75 -7.79
C VAL A 1193 20.22 -47.67 -8.58
N TYR A 1194 19.74 -46.42 -8.60
CA TYR A 1194 20.30 -45.33 -9.42
C TYR A 1194 21.29 -44.41 -8.71
N GLY A 1195 21.51 -44.55 -7.40
CA GLY A 1195 22.45 -43.73 -6.60
C GLY A 1195 23.96 -43.89 -6.91
N ASN A 1196 24.34 -44.33 -8.11
CA ASN A 1196 25.73 -44.50 -8.58
C ASN A 1196 25.88 -44.08 -10.07
N VAL A 1197 25.61 -42.80 -10.37
CA VAL A 1197 26.02 -42.11 -11.62
C VAL A 1197 26.49 -40.70 -11.27
#